data_AF-A0A2U3E2M0-F1
#
_entry.id   AF-A0A2U3E2M0-F1
#
_cell.length_a   1.000
_cell.length_b   1.000
_cell.length_c   1.000
_cell.angle_alpha   90.00
_cell.angle_beta   90.00
_cell.angle_gamma   90.00
#
_symmetry.space_group_name_H-M   'P 1'
#
loop_
_entity.id
_entity.type
_entity.pdbx_description
1 polymer ?
#
loop_
_entity_poly.entity_id
_entity_poly.type
_entity_poly.pdbx_seq_one_letter_code
_entity_poly.pdbx_strand_id
1 'polypeptide(L)'
;MLGHRIAFLSTTLQIARATWPTGVATRRRSLCFALRVVPQCGKAKFTSAAMTGTKLVYQVDETLRSYSTRVASAQLLSTLALEDRALFKSSAEDDVVVITKETIFYAQGGGQPFDTGSMTSMSANFQVSAVRNSVVSPGAVLHLGRYLEGAFTQGDAVEQKVDTKRRDDNSRLHTGGHVVALAVRKHLLNGAVDDVSHKDLVELGASHYPDSAYVNFQGTIEAAHKDAIQTQVDAFVDAALPVKVYFWSEEELRARCAAVPDAVAIQDRDGGLTRAVDIEGAGAYPCGGTHVKDTSLVGKVKDTEMTKDLLDVSVDKAVDSPAPKGAEAKVHHHKNGKKVFHNPWPSWHDLDPEAVKAHLKQELQRQPRRRTGTDFIAKIPFQTPTLSRERFSNGTSDVRATWLGHACYFVEFPSGLRVLFDPVMTDRCSPSQWFGPRRFTQLPCAVKDIPFLDAVVISHNHYDHLSHPTVVEIAKLHPKAHFFVPLGNESWFHASGITDVTELDWWEGADLTLSSPGQSDRKIEPIRARITCLPAQHTTGRAPWGTDKTLWASWSVASPPPDQSGTGNTVASVFFGGDTGYRAVPTLDAQDDDWDEKYADLPVCPAFEQIGELYGPFTLGLLPIGAYEPRALMAPIHANPRDAVEIFIDTQCKRALAMHWGTWVLGDEDVREPPQRLEEALAFKGLARKGVFDVCGLGEVIRIPL
;
A
#
# COMPACT_ATOMS: atom_id res chain seq x y z
N MET A 1 25.01 33.35 -3.14
CA MET A 1 24.33 33.49 -1.84
C MET A 1 23.10 32.61 -1.85
N LEU A 2 22.90 31.86 -0.76
CA LEU A 2 21.70 31.11 -0.36
C LEU A 2 20.41 31.87 -0.69
N GLY A 3 19.23 31.28 -0.87
CA GLY A 3 18.57 30.08 -0.34
C GLY A 3 17.12 30.15 -0.86
N HIS A 4 16.16 29.29 -0.57
CA HIS A 4 16.05 28.12 0.29
C HIS A 4 15.01 27.18 -0.38
N ARG A 5 15.19 25.86 -0.23
CA ARG A 5 14.16 24.85 -0.54
C ARG A 5 13.76 24.20 0.78
N ILE A 6 12.47 24.20 1.08
CA ILE A 6 11.83 23.41 2.14
C ILE A 6 11.44 22.06 1.53
N ALA A 7 11.77 20.95 2.20
CA ALA A 7 11.34 19.60 1.85
C ALA A 7 10.76 18.91 3.09
N PHE A 8 9.57 18.32 2.94
CA PHE A 8 8.92 17.46 3.92
C PHE A 8 9.32 16.01 3.60
N LEU A 9 9.89 15.25 4.55
CA LEU A 9 10.10 13.79 4.46
C LEU A 9 9.42 13.11 5.66
N SER A 10 9.58 11.80 5.89
CA SER A 10 9.18 11.07 7.11
C SER A 10 10.40 10.29 7.61
N THR A 11 10.62 10.25 8.92
CA THR A 11 11.80 9.62 9.55
C THR A 11 11.36 8.68 10.67
N THR A 12 11.88 7.45 10.67
CA THR A 12 11.64 6.45 11.72
C THR A 12 12.87 6.35 12.62
N LEU A 13 12.66 6.34 13.94
CA LEU A 13 13.71 6.11 14.94
C LEU A 13 13.59 4.67 15.47
N GLN A 14 14.59 3.83 15.24
CA GLN A 14 14.71 2.49 15.82
C GLN A 14 15.34 2.57 17.22
N ILE A 15 14.87 1.74 18.15
CA ILE A 15 15.40 1.64 19.52
C ILE A 15 16.12 0.29 19.64
N ALA A 16 17.45 0.27 19.75
CA ALA A 16 18.21 -0.98 19.87
C ALA A 16 18.29 -1.52 21.31
N ARG A 17 18.34 -2.86 21.41
CA ARG A 17 18.12 -3.73 22.58
C ARG A 17 18.86 -3.38 23.87
N ALA A 18 18.18 -3.63 25.01
CA ALA A 18 18.82 -3.97 26.29
C ALA A 18 19.36 -5.42 26.23
N THR A 19 20.66 -5.62 26.47
CA THR A 19 21.35 -6.90 26.32
C THR A 19 21.18 -7.85 27.51
N TRP A 20 21.09 -9.16 27.24
CA TRP A 20 21.04 -10.26 28.23
C TRP A 20 22.00 -11.40 27.83
N PRO A 21 22.62 -12.13 28.79
CA PRO A 21 23.45 -13.30 28.49
C PRO A 21 22.62 -14.58 28.28
N THR A 22 23.03 -15.41 27.32
CA THR A 22 22.31 -16.60 26.81
C THR A 22 22.90 -17.94 27.30
N GLY A 23 22.07 -19.00 27.27
CA GLY A 23 22.46 -20.40 27.46
C GLY A 23 21.50 -21.37 26.73
N VAL A 24 22.07 -22.39 26.07
CA VAL A 24 21.57 -23.17 24.92
C VAL A 24 21.12 -24.61 25.30
N ALA A 25 20.21 -25.22 24.52
CA ALA A 25 20.21 -26.63 23.98
C ALA A 25 18.76 -27.18 23.84
N THR A 26 18.15 -27.34 22.66
CA THR A 26 18.27 -28.28 21.51
C THR A 26 17.68 -29.70 21.67
N ARG A 27 16.92 -30.09 20.61
CA ARG A 27 16.53 -31.44 20.08
C ARG A 27 15.23 -32.04 20.66
N ARG A 28 14.34 -32.74 19.91
CA ARG A 28 14.32 -33.31 18.53
C ARG A 28 12.87 -33.79 18.22
N ARG A 29 12.44 -33.68 16.94
CA ARG A 29 11.80 -34.70 16.02
C ARG A 29 10.68 -35.63 16.58
N SER A 30 9.57 -35.96 15.92
CA SER A 30 9.16 -36.00 14.50
C SER A 30 7.66 -36.36 14.36
N LEU A 31 7.10 -35.96 13.20
CA LEU A 31 5.99 -36.52 12.38
C LEU A 31 5.28 -37.82 12.83
N CYS A 32 3.93 -37.90 12.74
CA CYS A 32 3.21 -38.41 11.54
C CYS A 32 1.67 -38.55 11.74
N PHE A 33 0.94 -38.14 10.68
CA PHE A 33 -0.41 -38.46 10.17
C PHE A 33 -1.28 -39.55 10.84
N ALA A 34 -2.58 -39.29 11.01
CA ALA A 34 -3.65 -39.80 10.11
C ALA A 34 -5.09 -39.78 10.68
N LEU A 35 -6.01 -39.36 9.79
CA LEU A 35 -7.42 -39.77 9.58
C LEU A 35 -8.62 -39.24 10.42
N ARG A 36 -9.48 -38.54 9.65
CA ARG A 36 -10.87 -38.10 9.82
C ARG A 36 -11.84 -39.15 10.37
N VAL A 37 -12.85 -38.69 11.15
CA VAL A 37 -14.28 -38.97 10.92
C VAL A 37 -15.13 -37.79 11.45
N VAL A 38 -16.03 -37.27 10.61
CA VAL A 38 -17.06 -36.26 10.93
C VAL A 38 -18.36 -36.96 11.36
N PRO A 39 -19.11 -36.42 12.33
CA PRO A 39 -20.56 -36.36 12.14
C PRO A 39 -21.16 -34.98 12.46
N GLN A 40 -22.04 -34.53 11.55
CA GLN A 40 -22.95 -33.40 11.69
C GLN A 40 -24.06 -33.68 12.70
N CYS A 41 -24.36 -32.72 13.58
CA CYS A 41 -25.70 -32.31 14.06
C CYS A 41 -25.47 -31.21 15.12
N GLY A 42 -26.24 -30.14 15.30
CA GLY A 42 -27.49 -29.64 14.76
C GLY A 42 -27.66 -28.23 15.37
N LYS A 43 -28.31 -27.31 14.65
CA LYS A 43 -28.41 -25.89 15.02
C LYS A 43 -29.33 -25.70 16.24
N ALA A 44 -28.84 -25.02 17.28
CA ALA A 44 -29.67 -24.42 18.33
C ALA A 44 -29.38 -22.91 18.42
N LYS A 45 -30.42 -22.09 18.26
CA LYS A 45 -30.39 -20.64 18.46
C LYS A 45 -30.32 -20.34 19.96
N PHE A 46 -29.34 -19.54 20.39
CA PHE A 46 -29.32 -18.93 21.73
C PHE A 46 -29.35 -17.41 21.61
N THR A 47 -30.26 -16.80 22.37
CA THR A 47 -30.50 -15.37 22.55
C THR A 47 -29.42 -14.73 23.42
N SER A 48 -28.76 -13.65 22.97
CA SER A 48 -27.71 -12.96 23.72
C SER A 48 -28.29 -11.95 24.73
N ALA A 49 -28.03 -12.17 26.02
CA ALA A 49 -28.12 -11.12 27.02
C ALA A 49 -26.91 -10.18 26.89
N ALA A 50 -27.13 -8.86 27.00
CA ALA A 50 -26.08 -7.85 26.91
C ALA A 50 -25.02 -8.06 28.00
N MET A 51 -23.79 -8.41 27.60
CA MET A 51 -22.63 -8.46 28.51
C MET A 51 -22.08 -7.04 28.69
N THR A 52 -21.94 -6.59 29.94
CA THR A 52 -21.08 -5.46 30.29
C THR A 52 -19.62 -5.84 30.01
N GLY A 53 -18.84 -4.96 29.38
CA GLY A 53 -17.46 -5.24 28.93
C GLY A 53 -16.49 -5.66 30.05
N THR A 54 -15.34 -6.24 29.68
CA THR A 54 -14.30 -6.70 30.62
C THR A 54 -13.55 -5.52 31.24
N LYS A 55 -13.53 -5.38 32.57
CA LYS A 55 -12.77 -4.33 33.27
C LYS A 55 -11.25 -4.58 33.16
N LEU A 56 -10.49 -3.58 32.72
CA LEU A 56 -9.05 -3.67 32.49
C LEU A 56 -8.30 -3.25 33.75
N VAL A 57 -7.99 -4.20 34.64
CA VAL A 57 -7.39 -3.92 35.94
C VAL A 57 -5.98 -3.34 35.80
N TYR A 58 -5.23 -3.83 34.80
CA TYR A 58 -3.87 -3.38 34.50
C TYR A 58 -3.78 -1.88 34.13
N GLN A 59 -4.89 -1.25 33.75
CA GLN A 59 -4.91 0.18 33.43
C GLN A 59 -4.89 1.07 34.68
N VAL A 60 -5.37 0.54 35.81
CA VAL A 60 -5.40 1.23 37.11
C VAL A 60 -4.17 0.85 37.94
N ASP A 61 -3.79 -0.42 37.93
CA ASP A 61 -2.60 -0.92 38.60
C ASP A 61 -1.82 -1.89 37.71
N GLU A 62 -0.80 -1.35 37.03
CA GLU A 62 0.06 -2.11 36.12
C GLU A 62 1.12 -2.95 36.86
N THR A 63 1.24 -2.81 38.19
CA THR A 63 2.19 -3.57 39.02
C THR A 63 1.69 -4.98 39.35
N LEU A 64 0.38 -5.23 39.17
CA LEU A 64 -0.21 -6.54 39.42
C LEU A 64 0.37 -7.60 38.48
N ARG A 65 0.70 -8.76 39.07
CA ARG A 65 1.13 -9.97 38.35
C ARG A 65 0.14 -11.12 38.52
N SER A 66 -0.73 -11.03 39.51
CA SER A 66 -1.83 -11.95 39.76
C SER A 66 -3.10 -11.20 40.15
N TYR A 67 -4.27 -11.72 39.78
CA TYR A 67 -5.56 -11.12 40.12
C TYR A 67 -6.69 -12.14 40.08
N SER A 68 -7.56 -12.09 41.08
CA SER A 68 -8.73 -12.97 41.15
C SER A 68 -9.93 -12.31 40.49
N THR A 69 -10.57 -13.02 39.57
CA THR A 69 -11.77 -12.58 38.85
C THR A 69 -12.74 -13.75 38.67
N ARG A 70 -13.80 -13.54 37.89
CA ARG A 70 -14.76 -14.56 37.50
C ARG A 70 -14.82 -14.74 35.99
N VAL A 71 -14.96 -15.99 35.57
CA VAL A 71 -15.22 -16.37 34.19
C VAL A 71 -16.59 -15.85 33.78
N ALA A 72 -16.62 -15.04 32.72
CA ALA A 72 -17.84 -14.55 32.09
C ALA A 72 -18.34 -15.55 31.03
N SER A 73 -17.42 -16.11 30.25
CA SER A 73 -17.69 -17.21 29.32
C SER A 73 -16.41 -17.98 28.99
N ALA A 74 -16.56 -19.24 28.58
CA ALA A 74 -15.50 -20.07 28.01
C ALA A 74 -16.12 -20.89 26.88
N GLN A 75 -15.55 -20.80 25.68
CA GLN A 75 -16.08 -21.50 24.50
C GLN A 75 -14.96 -21.83 23.52
N LEU A 76 -15.18 -22.83 22.66
CA LEU A 76 -14.23 -23.17 21.60
C LEU A 76 -14.06 -21.98 20.66
N LEU A 77 -12.83 -21.76 20.20
CA LEU A 77 -12.56 -20.73 19.20
C LEU A 77 -13.44 -20.92 17.96
N SER A 78 -13.69 -22.17 17.56
CA SER A 78 -14.51 -22.50 16.39
C SER A 78 -15.96 -22.01 16.49
N THR A 79 -16.48 -21.78 17.69
CA THR A 79 -17.86 -21.30 17.93
C THR A 79 -17.97 -19.78 17.98
N LEU A 80 -16.86 -19.04 17.98
CA LEU A 80 -16.87 -17.58 17.88
C LEU A 80 -17.28 -17.10 16.48
N ALA A 81 -17.73 -15.85 16.41
CA ALA A 81 -17.98 -15.16 15.16
C ALA A 81 -16.72 -15.10 14.28
N LEU A 82 -16.89 -15.04 12.95
CA LEU A 82 -15.77 -15.13 12.01
C LEU A 82 -14.75 -14.00 12.18
N GLU A 83 -15.24 -12.82 12.55
CA GLU A 83 -14.46 -11.60 12.78
C GLU A 83 -13.54 -11.74 14.00
N ASP A 84 -14.05 -12.27 15.12
CA ASP A 84 -13.25 -12.52 16.32
C ASP A 84 -12.28 -13.70 16.13
N ARG A 85 -12.66 -14.72 15.34
CA ARG A 85 -11.77 -15.83 14.99
C ARG A 85 -10.59 -15.37 14.13
N ALA A 86 -10.83 -14.44 13.20
CA ALA A 86 -9.80 -13.90 12.31
C ALA A 86 -8.67 -13.16 13.06
N LEU A 87 -8.88 -12.77 14.33
CA LEU A 87 -7.86 -12.17 15.19
C LEU A 87 -6.72 -13.13 15.56
N PHE A 88 -6.93 -14.45 15.41
CA PHE A 88 -6.04 -15.52 15.87
C PHE A 88 -5.54 -16.40 14.70
N LYS A 89 -4.55 -15.89 13.95
CA LYS A 89 -4.00 -16.54 12.73
C LYS A 89 -3.28 -17.88 12.97
N SER A 90 -2.78 -18.12 14.18
CA SER A 90 -2.00 -19.32 14.55
C SER A 90 -2.71 -20.11 15.64
N SER A 91 -3.96 -20.49 15.39
CA SER A 91 -4.81 -21.23 16.33
C SER A 91 -5.04 -22.67 15.86
N ALA A 92 -5.31 -23.57 16.81
CA ALA A 92 -5.75 -24.93 16.54
C ALA A 92 -7.26 -25.08 16.73
N GLU A 93 -7.83 -26.15 16.17
CA GLU A 93 -9.28 -26.41 16.23
C GLU A 93 -9.82 -26.58 17.66
N ASP A 94 -8.97 -27.03 18.58
CA ASP A 94 -9.27 -27.28 20.00
C ASP A 94 -8.96 -26.10 20.94
N ASP A 95 -8.49 -24.97 20.40
CA ASP A 95 -8.25 -23.79 21.23
C ASP A 95 -9.56 -23.24 21.81
N VAL A 96 -9.50 -22.74 23.04
CA VAL A 96 -10.62 -22.16 23.78
C VAL A 96 -10.38 -20.69 23.98
N VAL A 97 -11.45 -19.90 23.90
CA VAL A 97 -11.46 -18.49 24.29
C VAL A 97 -12.22 -18.33 25.59
N VAL A 98 -11.55 -17.74 26.58
CA VAL A 98 -12.12 -17.38 27.87
C VAL A 98 -12.30 -15.86 27.93
N ILE A 99 -13.46 -15.41 28.39
CA ILE A 99 -13.74 -14.00 28.74
C ILE A 99 -13.94 -13.95 30.25
N THR A 100 -13.35 -12.95 30.91
CA THR A 100 -13.51 -12.71 32.34
C THR A 100 -14.17 -11.36 32.60
N LYS A 101 -14.76 -11.19 33.79
CA LYS A 101 -15.37 -9.91 34.20
C LYS A 101 -14.34 -8.80 34.34
N GLU A 102 -13.19 -9.13 34.89
CA GLU A 102 -12.03 -8.26 35.01
C GLU A 102 -10.80 -8.99 34.45
N THR A 103 -9.81 -8.27 33.94
CA THR A 103 -8.57 -8.90 33.50
C THR A 103 -7.35 -8.07 33.85
N ILE A 104 -6.29 -8.76 34.29
CA ILE A 104 -4.94 -8.20 34.35
C ILE A 104 -4.15 -8.46 33.07
N PHE A 105 -4.61 -9.30 32.16
CA PHE A 105 -3.91 -9.53 30.89
C PHE A 105 -4.07 -8.34 29.95
N TYR A 106 -2.95 -7.81 29.48
CA TYR A 106 -2.92 -6.82 28.43
C TYR A 106 -3.32 -7.44 27.09
N ALA A 107 -4.39 -6.92 26.49
CA ALA A 107 -4.80 -7.25 25.13
C ALA A 107 -3.97 -6.44 24.12
N GLN A 108 -3.53 -7.08 23.03
CA GLN A 108 -2.71 -6.42 22.00
C GLN A 108 -3.35 -5.12 21.51
N GLY A 109 -2.58 -4.04 21.50
CA GLY A 109 -2.99 -2.70 21.05
C GLY A 109 -1.84 -1.69 21.14
N GLY A 110 -1.99 -0.50 20.57
CA GLY A 110 -1.04 0.61 20.73
C GLY A 110 0.44 0.26 20.47
N GLY A 111 0.72 -0.65 19.53
CA GLY A 111 2.08 -1.12 19.23
C GLY A 111 2.68 -2.13 20.23
N GLN A 112 2.04 -2.38 21.38
CA GLN A 112 2.51 -3.30 22.41
C GLN A 112 2.01 -4.75 22.17
N PRO A 113 2.87 -5.77 22.35
CA PRO A 113 2.46 -7.17 22.33
C PRO A 113 1.50 -7.51 23.49
N PHE A 114 0.60 -8.46 23.26
CA PHE A 114 -0.26 -9.03 24.30
C PHE A 114 0.52 -9.82 25.36
N ASP A 115 -0.10 -10.00 26.54
CA ASP A 115 0.41 -10.88 27.58
C ASP A 115 0.08 -12.36 27.34
N THR A 116 0.91 -13.22 27.92
CA THR A 116 0.68 -14.66 28.08
C THR A 116 0.69 -15.00 29.56
N GLY A 117 0.27 -16.21 29.94
CA GLY A 117 0.22 -16.61 31.35
C GLY A 117 -0.81 -17.71 31.59
N SER A 118 -1.34 -17.79 32.80
CA SER A 118 -2.29 -18.84 33.19
C SER A 118 -3.51 -18.27 33.90
N MET A 119 -4.61 -19.02 33.86
CA MET A 119 -5.76 -18.86 34.74
C MET A 119 -5.97 -20.18 35.47
N THR A 120 -6.10 -20.14 36.79
CA THR A 120 -6.25 -21.35 37.62
C THR A 120 -7.45 -21.23 38.55
N SER A 121 -8.25 -22.30 38.63
CA SER A 121 -9.27 -22.51 39.66
C SER A 121 -8.94 -23.77 40.48
N MET A 122 -9.81 -24.15 41.42
CA MET A 122 -9.66 -25.42 42.15
C MET A 122 -9.78 -26.66 41.26
N SER A 123 -10.43 -26.54 40.10
CA SER A 123 -10.82 -27.67 39.24
C SER A 123 -10.30 -27.58 37.81
N ALA A 124 -9.61 -26.49 37.46
CA ALA A 124 -9.11 -26.30 36.10
C ALA A 124 -7.86 -25.40 36.05
N ASN A 125 -7.00 -25.69 35.08
CA ASN A 125 -5.80 -24.92 34.77
C ASN A 125 -5.81 -24.61 33.28
N PHE A 126 -5.78 -23.32 32.93
CA PHE A 126 -5.86 -22.82 31.58
C PHE A 126 -4.62 -22.00 31.23
N GLN A 127 -3.92 -22.40 30.18
CA GLN A 127 -2.75 -21.69 29.66
C GLN A 127 -3.19 -20.67 28.61
N VAL A 128 -3.00 -19.39 28.90
CA VAL A 128 -3.27 -18.27 27.99
C VAL A 128 -2.09 -18.12 27.02
N SER A 129 -2.40 -18.19 25.72
CA SER A 129 -1.45 -18.11 24.61
C SER A 129 -1.57 -16.82 23.80
N ALA A 130 -2.75 -16.19 23.77
CA ALA A 130 -2.94 -14.88 23.14
C ALA A 130 -4.11 -14.11 23.77
N VAL A 131 -4.05 -12.77 23.72
CA VAL A 131 -5.10 -11.89 24.26
C VAL A 131 -5.44 -10.79 23.25
N ARG A 132 -6.74 -10.61 22.96
CA ARG A 132 -7.26 -9.67 21.95
C ARG A 132 -8.50 -8.94 22.46
N ASN A 133 -8.72 -7.73 21.96
CA ASN A 133 -10.01 -7.06 22.11
C ASN A 133 -10.98 -7.63 21.08
N SER A 134 -12.21 -7.96 21.48
CA SER A 134 -13.25 -8.43 20.55
C SER A 134 -13.66 -7.31 19.60
N VAL A 135 -13.85 -7.67 18.32
CA VAL A 135 -14.42 -6.78 17.29
C VAL A 135 -15.94 -6.82 17.33
N VAL A 136 -16.51 -7.99 17.66
CA VAL A 136 -17.96 -8.22 17.66
C VAL A 136 -18.63 -7.74 18.94
N SER A 137 -17.93 -7.83 20.07
CA SER A 137 -18.40 -7.40 21.38
C SER A 137 -17.48 -6.30 21.93
N PRO A 138 -17.66 -5.04 21.51
CA PRO A 138 -16.84 -3.93 21.97
C PRO A 138 -16.74 -3.90 23.50
N GLY A 139 -15.52 -3.87 24.00
CA GLY A 139 -15.24 -3.87 25.44
C GLY A 139 -14.88 -5.23 26.03
N ALA A 140 -15.19 -6.34 25.35
CA ALA A 140 -14.80 -7.69 25.79
C ALA A 140 -13.34 -8.00 25.44
N VAL A 141 -12.64 -8.66 26.37
CA VAL A 141 -11.27 -9.17 26.17
C VAL A 141 -11.29 -10.69 26.01
N LEU A 142 -10.76 -11.15 24.89
CA LEU A 142 -10.68 -12.55 24.49
C LEU A 142 -9.33 -13.13 24.91
N HIS A 143 -9.33 -14.16 25.76
CA HIS A 143 -8.12 -14.88 26.17
C HIS A 143 -8.10 -16.25 25.49
N LEU A 144 -7.30 -16.38 24.42
CA LEU A 144 -7.10 -17.63 23.70
C LEU A 144 -6.11 -18.52 24.45
N GLY A 145 -6.40 -19.80 24.55
CA GLY A 145 -5.55 -20.75 25.24
C GLY A 145 -6.07 -22.18 25.23
N ARG A 146 -5.48 -23.02 26.07
CA ARG A 146 -5.86 -24.42 26.24
C ARG A 146 -5.94 -24.80 27.70
N TYR A 147 -6.83 -25.72 28.02
CA TYR A 147 -6.84 -26.36 29.33
C TYR A 147 -5.69 -27.35 29.43
N LEU A 148 -4.88 -27.21 30.47
CA LEU A 148 -3.93 -28.22 30.92
C LEU A 148 -4.62 -29.25 31.81
N GLU A 149 -5.66 -28.81 32.53
CA GLU A 149 -6.49 -29.64 33.39
C GLU A 149 -7.90 -29.04 33.48
N GLY A 150 -8.92 -29.90 33.54
CA GLY A 150 -10.32 -29.49 33.74
C GLY A 150 -10.88 -28.57 32.64
N ALA A 151 -11.95 -27.85 32.99
CA ALA A 151 -12.54 -26.80 32.16
C ALA A 151 -13.23 -25.78 33.07
N PHE A 152 -13.32 -24.52 32.63
CA PHE A 152 -14.06 -23.50 33.36
C PHE A 152 -15.54 -23.53 33.00
N THR A 153 -16.38 -23.23 33.99
CA THR A 153 -17.78 -22.89 33.82
C THR A 153 -17.99 -21.40 34.07
N GLN A 154 -19.02 -20.83 33.45
CA GLN A 154 -19.42 -19.45 33.73
C GLN A 154 -19.64 -19.22 35.24
N GLY A 155 -19.03 -18.17 35.78
CA GLY A 155 -19.12 -17.80 37.19
C GLY A 155 -17.96 -18.32 38.07
N ASP A 156 -17.16 -19.26 37.57
CA ASP A 156 -16.01 -19.81 38.29
C ASP A 156 -15.05 -18.70 38.75
N ALA A 157 -14.58 -18.81 39.99
CA ALA A 157 -13.52 -17.96 40.49
C ALA A 157 -12.18 -18.47 39.95
N VAL A 158 -11.44 -17.60 39.29
CA VAL A 158 -10.14 -17.90 38.69
C VAL A 158 -9.09 -16.91 39.17
N GLU A 159 -7.91 -17.41 39.51
CA GLU A 159 -6.72 -16.62 39.71
C GLU A 159 -5.99 -16.48 38.36
N GLN A 160 -5.92 -15.27 37.84
CA GLN A 160 -5.09 -14.93 36.68
C GLN A 160 -3.65 -14.71 37.12
N LYS A 161 -2.68 -15.19 36.33
CA LYS A 161 -1.24 -14.91 36.49
C LYS A 161 -0.63 -14.63 35.14
N VAL A 162 0.00 -13.47 34.97
CA VAL A 162 0.70 -13.12 33.73
C VAL A 162 2.15 -13.60 33.78
N ASP A 163 2.72 -13.89 32.61
CA ASP A 163 4.16 -14.05 32.45
C ASP A 163 4.83 -12.73 32.83
N THR A 164 5.41 -12.73 34.03
CA THR A 164 5.99 -11.52 34.64
C THR A 164 7.15 -10.99 33.82
N LYS A 165 8.00 -11.87 33.29
CA LYS A 165 9.15 -11.45 32.49
C LYS A 165 8.68 -10.78 31.20
N ARG A 166 7.74 -11.41 30.50
CA ARG A 166 7.16 -10.85 29.27
C ARG A 166 6.48 -9.51 29.54
N ARG A 167 5.69 -9.40 30.62
CA ARG A 167 5.05 -8.15 31.03
C ARG A 167 6.07 -7.05 31.27
N ASP A 168 7.10 -7.33 32.04
CA ASP A 168 8.13 -6.35 32.39
C ASP A 168 8.87 -5.89 31.14
N ASP A 169 9.27 -6.81 30.26
CA ASP A 169 9.94 -6.49 29.01
C ASP A 169 9.06 -5.63 28.08
N ASN A 170 7.77 -5.97 27.95
CA ASN A 170 6.82 -5.17 27.16
C ASN A 170 6.63 -3.77 27.74
N SER A 171 6.45 -3.64 29.06
CA SER A 171 6.31 -2.34 29.74
C SER A 171 7.56 -1.47 29.56
N ARG A 172 8.75 -2.07 29.65
CA ARG A 172 10.02 -1.37 29.43
C ARG A 172 10.13 -0.82 28.01
N LEU A 173 9.80 -1.63 27.01
CA LEU A 173 9.85 -1.22 25.60
C LEU A 173 8.80 -0.14 25.29
N HIS A 174 7.61 -0.23 25.88
CA HIS A 174 6.57 0.78 25.71
C HIS A 174 7.00 2.13 26.30
N THR A 175 7.45 2.14 27.56
CA THR A 175 7.99 3.37 28.17
C THR A 175 9.21 3.89 27.40
N GLY A 176 10.09 3.01 26.91
CA GLY A 176 11.22 3.42 26.06
C GLY A 176 10.78 4.14 24.78
N GLY A 177 9.69 3.69 24.16
CA GLY A 177 9.07 4.40 23.03
C GLY A 177 8.62 5.81 23.39
N HIS A 178 7.95 6.00 24.53
CA HIS A 178 7.57 7.34 25.00
C HIS A 178 8.78 8.22 25.29
N VAL A 179 9.81 7.68 25.95
CA VAL A 179 11.06 8.42 26.25
C VAL A 179 11.69 8.95 24.97
N VAL A 180 11.80 8.09 23.94
CA VAL A 180 12.36 8.47 22.64
C VAL A 180 11.49 9.50 21.92
N ALA A 181 10.18 9.30 21.93
CA ALA A 181 9.25 10.24 21.32
C ALA A 181 9.36 11.65 21.93
N LEU A 182 9.30 11.73 23.26
CA LEU A 182 9.43 12.99 24.02
C LEU A 182 10.81 13.62 23.85
N ALA A 183 11.88 12.83 23.72
CA ALA A 183 13.23 13.35 23.50
C ALA A 183 13.34 14.07 22.15
N VAL A 184 12.79 13.46 21.09
CA VAL A 184 12.70 14.09 19.76
C VAL A 184 11.91 15.38 19.83
N ARG A 185 10.72 15.37 20.47
CA ARG A 185 9.91 16.59 20.63
C ARG A 185 10.64 17.69 21.40
N LYS A 186 11.27 17.33 22.52
CA LYS A 186 11.97 18.31 23.36
C LYS A 186 13.12 18.97 22.61
N HIS A 187 13.87 18.17 21.85
CA HIS A 187 14.99 18.66 21.05
C HIS A 187 14.54 19.50 19.84
N LEU A 188 13.51 19.07 19.10
CA LEU A 188 13.17 19.67 17.81
C LEU A 188 11.96 20.62 17.81
N LEU A 189 11.03 20.46 18.75
CA LEU A 189 9.74 21.18 18.75
C LEU A 189 9.63 22.23 19.84
N ASN A 190 10.31 22.06 20.97
CA ASN A 190 10.17 22.92 22.14
C ASN A 190 11.33 23.94 22.33
N GLY A 191 12.01 24.31 21.23
CA GLY A 191 12.87 25.51 21.19
C GLY A 191 14.37 25.33 21.46
N ALA A 192 14.92 24.11 21.42
CA ALA A 192 16.38 23.93 21.45
C ALA A 192 17.05 24.19 20.08
N VAL A 193 16.26 24.18 19.00
CA VAL A 193 16.69 24.47 17.63
C VAL A 193 15.73 25.51 17.04
N ASP A 194 16.22 26.72 16.75
CA ASP A 194 15.48 27.78 16.02
C ASP A 194 15.42 27.44 14.52
N ASP A 195 14.88 26.28 14.17
CA ASP A 195 14.66 25.87 12.78
C ASP A 195 13.17 25.66 12.50
N VAL A 196 12.67 26.35 11.47
CA VAL A 196 11.28 26.29 11.01
C VAL A 196 10.99 24.95 10.34
N SER A 197 12.01 24.20 9.92
CA SER A 197 11.90 22.93 9.19
C SER A 197 11.24 21.78 9.98
N HIS A 198 11.21 21.86 11.32
CA HIS A 198 10.69 20.81 12.18
C HIS A 198 9.32 21.09 12.79
N LYS A 199 8.74 22.30 12.60
CA LYS A 199 7.44 22.66 13.19
C LYS A 199 6.28 21.77 12.72
N ASP A 200 6.45 21.11 11.58
CA ASP A 200 5.49 20.20 10.98
C ASP A 200 5.82 18.71 11.25
N LEU A 201 6.72 18.41 12.19
CA LEU A 201 7.02 17.03 12.60
C LEU A 201 5.82 16.46 13.39
N VAL A 202 5.15 15.45 12.84
CA VAL A 202 3.96 14.82 13.44
C VAL A 202 4.26 13.36 13.80
N GLU A 203 3.92 12.95 15.01
CA GLU A 203 4.04 11.55 15.45
C GLU A 203 2.91 10.70 14.87
N LEU A 204 3.26 9.58 14.23
CA LEU A 204 2.29 8.71 13.55
C LEU A 204 1.91 7.48 14.37
N GLY A 205 2.84 6.94 15.15
CA GLY A 205 2.66 5.70 15.92
C GLY A 205 3.97 5.03 16.28
N ALA A 206 3.88 3.91 16.97
CA ALA A 206 5.05 3.17 17.45
C ALA A 206 4.81 1.66 17.46
N SER A 207 5.90 0.91 17.49
CA SER A 207 5.93 -0.53 17.76
C SER A 207 6.82 -0.77 18.97
N HIS A 208 6.41 -1.68 19.84
CA HIS A 208 7.11 -2.03 21.08
C HIS A 208 7.41 -3.53 21.17
N TYR A 209 7.59 -4.18 20.03
CA TYR A 209 8.05 -5.57 19.95
C TYR A 209 9.57 -5.63 20.20
N PRO A 210 10.08 -6.62 20.96
CA PRO A 210 11.51 -6.72 21.30
C PRO A 210 12.49 -6.65 20.13
N ASP A 211 12.08 -7.14 18.95
CA ASP A 211 12.92 -7.21 17.75
C ASP A 211 12.52 -6.18 16.67
N SER A 212 11.58 -5.29 16.98
CA SER A 212 11.11 -4.28 16.04
C SER A 212 10.52 -3.06 16.75
N ALA A 213 11.20 -2.56 17.79
CA ALA A 213 10.77 -1.38 18.53
C ALA A 213 11.17 -0.09 17.79
N TYR A 214 10.20 0.78 17.51
CA TYR A 214 10.45 2.06 16.83
C TYR A 214 9.36 3.09 17.16
N VAL A 215 9.70 4.36 16.96
CA VAL A 215 8.75 5.49 16.95
C VAL A 215 8.79 6.13 15.57
N ASN A 216 7.61 6.39 15.00
CA ASN A 216 7.47 6.90 13.65
C ASN A 216 7.05 8.37 13.63
N PHE A 217 7.79 9.19 12.88
CA PHE A 217 7.50 10.59 12.66
C PHE A 217 7.27 10.88 11.17
N GLN A 218 6.23 11.65 10.88
CA GLN A 218 6.09 12.41 9.66
C GLN A 218 6.90 13.71 9.81
N GLY A 219 7.71 14.06 8.81
CA GLY A 219 8.73 15.11 8.84
C GLY A 219 10.15 14.53 8.72
N THR A 220 11.11 15.34 8.28
CA THR A 220 12.52 14.93 8.24
C THR A 220 13.15 15.20 9.59
N ILE A 221 13.78 14.19 10.18
CA ILE A 221 14.77 14.39 11.23
C ILE A 221 16.13 14.16 10.58
N GLU A 222 16.98 15.19 10.57
CA GLU A 222 18.31 15.09 9.98
C GLU A 222 19.22 14.24 10.87
N ALA A 223 20.12 13.45 10.25
CA ALA A 223 21.05 12.59 10.98
C ALA A 223 21.95 13.36 11.97
N ALA A 224 22.17 14.66 11.72
CA ALA A 224 22.90 15.55 12.63
C ALA A 224 22.25 15.70 14.02
N HIS A 225 20.96 15.41 14.15
CA HIS A 225 20.25 15.45 15.43
C HIS A 225 20.33 14.14 16.21
N LYS A 226 20.84 13.05 15.62
CA LYS A 226 20.91 11.72 16.25
C LYS A 226 21.56 11.78 17.63
N ASP A 227 22.75 12.37 17.73
CA ASP A 227 23.51 12.41 18.98
C ASP A 227 22.84 13.29 20.04
N ALA A 228 22.19 14.38 19.62
CA ALA A 228 21.46 15.26 20.54
C ALA A 228 20.19 14.59 21.07
N ILE A 229 19.45 13.88 20.20
CA ILE A 229 18.29 13.08 20.60
C ILE A 229 18.72 11.98 21.56
N GLN A 230 19.80 11.25 21.26
CA GLN A 230 20.35 10.22 22.14
C GLN A 230 20.76 10.81 23.50
N THR A 231 21.42 11.97 23.51
CA THR A 231 21.78 12.68 24.75
C THR A 231 20.54 13.03 25.57
N GLN A 232 19.46 13.45 24.91
CA GLN A 232 18.20 13.79 25.58
C GLN A 232 17.48 12.54 26.12
N VAL A 233 17.55 11.41 25.41
CA VAL A 233 17.06 10.10 25.87
C VAL A 233 17.82 9.66 27.12
N ASP A 234 19.15 9.68 27.06
CA ASP A 234 20.01 9.32 28.19
C ASP A 234 19.70 10.20 29.41
N ALA A 235 19.55 11.52 29.21
CA ALA A 235 19.19 12.45 30.28
C ALA A 235 17.82 12.13 30.91
N PHE A 236 16.83 11.70 30.14
CA PHE A 236 15.53 11.28 30.70
C PHE A 236 15.62 9.97 31.48
N VAL A 237 16.40 9.00 31.00
CA VAL A 237 16.60 7.71 31.70
C VAL A 237 17.40 7.91 33.00
N ASP A 238 18.50 8.67 32.94
CA ASP A 238 19.38 8.93 34.08
C ASP A 238 18.70 9.74 35.18
N ALA A 239 17.75 10.61 34.82
CA ALA A 239 16.96 11.39 35.78
C ALA A 239 15.92 10.57 36.55
N ALA A 240 15.67 9.29 36.18
CA ALA A 240 14.69 8.42 36.82
C ALA A 240 13.30 9.09 36.97
N LEU A 241 12.83 9.73 35.89
CA LEU A 241 11.58 10.48 35.88
C LEU A 241 10.39 9.56 36.22
N PRO A 242 9.51 9.96 37.15
CA PRO A 242 8.32 9.19 37.48
C PRO A 242 7.39 9.03 36.26
N VAL A 243 6.85 7.82 36.08
CA VAL A 243 5.79 7.55 35.11
C VAL A 243 4.48 7.38 35.86
N LYS A 244 3.51 8.25 35.57
CA LYS A 244 2.22 8.29 36.27
C LYS A 244 1.05 8.12 35.31
N VAL A 245 0.00 7.52 35.83
CA VAL A 245 -1.27 7.31 35.11
C VAL A 245 -2.27 8.34 35.59
N TYR A 246 -2.94 8.98 34.63
CA TYR A 246 -4.04 9.90 34.86
C TYR A 246 -5.23 9.52 34.00
N PHE A 247 -6.42 9.96 34.40
CA PHE A 247 -7.64 9.86 33.60
C PHE A 247 -8.16 11.28 33.39
N TRP A 248 -8.12 11.73 32.15
CA TRP A 248 -8.37 13.12 31.77
C TRP A 248 -9.53 13.21 30.79
N SER A 249 -10.22 14.34 30.81
CA SER A 249 -11.19 14.67 29.76
C SER A 249 -10.48 14.91 28.41
N GLU A 250 -11.22 14.95 27.30
CA GLU A 250 -10.64 15.29 26.00
C GLU A 250 -9.98 16.67 26.00
N GLU A 251 -10.58 17.64 26.68
CA GLU A 251 -10.02 18.99 26.84
C GLU A 251 -8.68 18.97 27.59
N GLU A 252 -8.62 18.23 28.70
CA GLU A 252 -7.40 18.08 29.47
C GLU A 252 -6.30 17.33 28.70
N LEU A 253 -6.66 16.30 27.92
CA LEU A 253 -5.74 15.62 27.02
C LEU A 253 -5.13 16.60 26.02
N ARG A 254 -5.96 17.38 25.31
CA ARG A 254 -5.49 18.34 24.31
C ARG A 254 -4.63 19.44 24.92
N ALA A 255 -4.86 19.80 26.18
CA ALA A 255 -4.08 20.81 26.89
C ALA A 255 -2.74 20.29 27.45
N ARG A 256 -2.66 18.99 27.82
CA ARG A 256 -1.53 18.46 28.60
C ARG A 256 -0.68 17.43 27.86
N CYS A 257 -1.23 16.73 26.89
CA CYS A 257 -0.49 15.72 26.15
C CYS A 257 0.37 16.33 25.06
N ALA A 258 1.52 15.70 24.85
CA ALA A 258 2.47 16.04 23.81
C ALA A 258 1.86 15.90 22.41
N ALA A 259 1.03 14.87 22.20
CA ALA A 259 0.22 14.70 21.00
C ALA A 259 -1.10 13.99 21.35
N VAL A 260 -2.18 14.36 20.66
CA VAL A 260 -3.50 13.75 20.79
C VAL A 260 -4.04 13.46 19.39
N PRO A 261 -4.30 12.20 19.01
CA PRO A 261 -4.87 11.87 17.71
C PRO A 261 -6.22 12.55 17.48
N ASP A 262 -6.54 12.94 16.24
CA ASP A 262 -7.80 13.62 15.91
C ASP A 262 -9.04 12.77 16.24
N ALA A 263 -8.91 11.45 16.18
CA ALA A 263 -9.89 10.48 16.65
C ALA A 263 -9.42 9.83 17.95
N VAL A 264 -9.61 10.52 19.09
CA VAL A 264 -9.50 9.85 20.39
C VAL A 264 -10.72 8.95 20.52
N ALA A 265 -10.53 7.63 20.43
CA ALA A 265 -11.55 6.70 20.85
C ALA A 265 -11.72 6.85 22.36
N ILE A 266 -12.65 7.73 22.76
CA ILE A 266 -13.09 7.85 24.15
C ILE A 266 -13.63 6.47 24.51
N GLN A 267 -12.84 5.69 25.24
CA GLN A 267 -13.36 4.47 25.82
C GLN A 267 -14.29 4.94 26.93
N ASP A 268 -15.60 4.94 26.66
CA ASP A 268 -16.67 5.35 27.57
C ASP A 268 -16.86 4.34 28.72
N ARG A 269 -15.74 3.95 29.35
CA ARG A 269 -15.68 2.98 30.44
C ARG A 269 -15.81 3.67 31.81
N ASP A 270 -15.47 4.96 31.89
CA ASP A 270 -15.44 5.76 33.12
C ASP A 270 -16.01 7.18 32.92
N GLY A 271 -17.18 7.31 32.27
CA GLY A 271 -17.89 8.60 32.15
C GLY A 271 -17.20 9.63 31.26
N GLY A 272 -16.62 9.18 30.14
CA GLY A 272 -15.96 10.05 29.15
C GLY A 272 -14.49 10.41 29.43
N LEU A 273 -13.85 9.83 30.46
CA LEU A 273 -12.42 10.03 30.73
C LEU A 273 -11.54 9.06 29.94
N THR A 274 -10.37 9.52 29.52
CA THR A 274 -9.39 8.73 28.78
C THR A 274 -8.09 8.59 29.57
N ARG A 275 -7.52 7.39 29.59
CA ARG A 275 -6.25 7.10 30.24
C ARG A 275 -5.10 7.82 29.54
N ALA A 276 -4.33 8.57 30.31
CA ALA A 276 -3.09 9.21 29.91
C ALA A 276 -1.93 8.68 30.75
N VAL A 277 -0.75 8.60 30.14
CA VAL A 277 0.50 8.25 30.79
C VAL A 277 1.44 9.43 30.66
N ASP A 278 1.87 9.95 31.79
CA ASP A 278 2.75 11.11 31.92
C ASP A 278 4.12 10.68 32.45
N ILE A 279 5.17 11.03 31.71
CA ILE A 279 6.55 10.97 32.19
C ILE A 279 6.86 12.35 32.74
N GLU A 280 6.79 12.50 34.06
CA GLU A 280 6.81 13.82 34.70
C GLU A 280 8.08 14.60 34.32
N GLY A 281 7.91 15.83 33.83
CA GLY A 281 9.01 16.67 33.37
C GLY A 281 9.50 16.39 31.94
N ALA A 282 8.95 15.37 31.26
CA ALA A 282 9.17 15.10 29.85
C ALA A 282 7.89 15.31 29.01
N GLY A 283 6.75 14.78 29.45
CA GLY A 283 5.44 14.96 28.81
C GLY A 283 4.53 13.72 28.86
N ALA A 284 3.29 13.90 28.40
CA ALA A 284 2.23 12.89 28.51
C ALA A 284 1.62 12.48 27.16
N TYR A 285 1.07 11.27 27.09
CA TYR A 285 0.30 10.76 25.94
C TYR A 285 -1.00 10.08 26.37
N PRO A 286 -2.08 10.15 25.56
CA PRO A 286 -3.20 9.21 25.69
C PRO A 286 -2.70 7.80 25.36
N CYS A 287 -2.68 6.91 26.36
CA CYS A 287 -2.10 5.58 26.18
C CYS A 287 -2.81 4.51 27.02
N GLY A 288 -3.16 3.40 26.38
CA GLY A 288 -3.77 2.23 27.02
C GLY A 288 -2.79 1.11 27.38
N GLY A 289 -1.50 1.28 27.09
CA GLY A 289 -0.42 0.32 27.33
C GLY A 289 0.02 0.20 28.79
N THR A 290 0.86 -0.78 29.08
CA THR A 290 1.51 -0.93 30.39
C THR A 290 2.91 -0.30 30.36
N HIS A 291 3.31 0.29 31.47
CA HIS A 291 4.55 1.04 31.61
C HIS A 291 5.35 0.58 32.84
N VAL A 292 6.61 1.00 32.90
CA VAL A 292 7.42 0.93 34.12
C VAL A 292 7.21 2.19 34.94
N LYS A 293 7.36 2.08 36.28
CA LYS A 293 7.09 3.17 37.24
C LYS A 293 7.98 4.41 37.10
N ASP A 294 9.16 4.28 36.51
CA ASP A 294 10.12 5.35 36.30
C ASP A 294 11.02 5.04 35.10
N THR A 295 11.60 6.08 34.50
CA THR A 295 12.40 5.94 33.27
C THR A 295 13.70 5.16 33.46
N SER A 296 14.24 5.04 34.68
CA SER A 296 15.48 4.28 34.92
C SER A 296 15.29 2.78 34.66
N LEU A 297 14.06 2.28 34.83
CA LEU A 297 13.70 0.89 34.59
C LEU A 297 13.59 0.51 33.12
N VAL A 298 13.50 1.49 32.21
CA VAL A 298 13.66 1.24 30.77
C VAL A 298 14.99 0.53 30.53
N GLY A 299 16.01 0.89 31.31
CA GLY A 299 17.39 0.49 31.10
C GLY A 299 18.02 1.30 29.98
N LYS A 300 19.26 0.96 29.64
CA LYS A 300 20.00 1.74 28.66
C LYS A 300 19.37 1.62 27.27
N VAL A 301 18.96 2.75 26.71
CA VAL A 301 18.54 2.89 25.32
C VAL A 301 19.76 3.28 24.52
N LYS A 302 20.26 2.40 23.64
CA LYS A 302 21.40 2.69 22.76
C LYS A 302 20.97 2.71 21.31
N ASP A 303 21.83 3.33 20.49
CA ASP A 303 21.80 3.25 19.04
C ASP A 303 20.42 3.61 18.49
N THR A 304 19.92 4.79 18.85
CA THR A 304 18.74 5.37 18.21
C THR A 304 19.04 5.59 16.72
N GLU A 305 18.75 4.59 15.91
CA GLU A 305 19.03 4.63 14.48
C GLU A 305 17.90 5.31 13.75
N MET A 306 18.25 6.27 12.91
CA MET A 306 17.31 7.00 12.08
C MET A 306 17.29 6.32 10.72
N THR A 307 16.32 5.45 10.50
CA THR A 307 16.20 4.71 9.24
C THR A 307 15.01 5.22 8.44
N LYS A 308 15.22 5.41 7.15
CA LYS A 308 14.13 5.23 6.18
C LYS A 308 14.04 3.73 5.94
N ASP A 309 12.85 3.14 5.87
CA ASP A 309 12.65 1.71 5.50
C ASP A 309 12.98 1.48 4.00
N LEU A 310 14.21 1.80 3.62
CA LEU A 310 14.78 1.60 2.30
C LEU A 310 15.28 0.17 2.22
N LEU A 311 14.71 -0.59 1.29
CA LEU A 311 15.19 -1.92 0.96
C LEU A 311 16.28 -1.81 -0.10
N ASP A 312 17.27 -2.70 -0.03
CA ASP A 312 18.20 -2.86 -1.13
C ASP A 312 17.48 -3.55 -2.27
N VAL A 313 17.70 -3.01 -3.47
CA VAL A 313 17.07 -3.46 -4.70
C VAL A 313 18.11 -4.16 -5.56
N SER A 314 17.74 -5.34 -6.03
CA SER A 314 18.52 -6.11 -7.00
C SER A 314 17.60 -6.53 -8.15
N VAL A 315 18.13 -6.49 -9.36
CA VAL A 315 17.37 -6.82 -10.58
C VAL A 315 18.17 -7.79 -11.42
N ASP A 316 17.58 -8.95 -11.69
CA ASP A 316 18.12 -9.98 -12.57
C ASP A 316 17.36 -9.93 -13.91
N LYS A 317 18.04 -9.52 -14.98
CA LYS A 317 17.48 -9.46 -16.34
C LYS A 317 17.58 -10.83 -17.04
N ALA A 318 16.77 -11.01 -18.09
CA ALA A 318 16.75 -12.17 -18.98
C ALA A 318 16.24 -13.43 -18.31
N VAL A 319 15.21 -13.26 -17.49
CA VAL A 319 14.44 -14.36 -16.94
C VAL A 319 13.60 -14.97 -18.06
N ASP A 320 13.45 -16.30 -18.05
CA ASP A 320 12.59 -17.00 -18.99
C ASP A 320 11.14 -16.53 -18.81
N SER A 321 10.69 -15.70 -19.76
CA SER A 321 9.35 -15.13 -19.82
C SER A 321 8.56 -15.80 -20.94
N PRO A 322 7.28 -16.18 -20.70
CA PRO A 322 6.42 -16.70 -21.75
C PRO A 322 6.31 -15.76 -22.95
N ALA A 323 6.49 -16.27 -24.15
CA ALA A 323 6.36 -15.49 -25.38
C ALA A 323 5.57 -16.30 -26.42
N PRO A 324 4.77 -15.63 -27.27
CA PRO A 324 4.08 -16.31 -28.35
C PRO A 324 5.08 -16.83 -29.38
N LYS A 325 4.71 -17.91 -30.08
CA LYS A 325 5.53 -18.50 -31.14
C LYS A 325 5.86 -17.45 -32.21
N GLY A 326 7.14 -17.27 -32.54
CA GLY A 326 7.59 -16.29 -33.52
C GLY A 326 8.04 -14.95 -32.93
N ALA A 327 7.86 -14.73 -31.62
CA ALA A 327 8.34 -13.51 -30.94
C ALA A 327 9.87 -13.33 -31.05
N GLU A 328 10.62 -14.43 -31.17
CA GLU A 328 12.07 -14.43 -31.35
C GLU A 328 12.53 -13.71 -32.64
N ALA A 329 11.65 -13.61 -33.63
CA ALA A 329 11.93 -12.89 -34.87
C ALA A 329 11.94 -11.36 -34.69
N LYS A 330 11.44 -10.85 -33.55
CA LYS A 330 11.39 -9.42 -33.21
C LYS A 330 10.84 -8.57 -34.36
N VAL A 331 9.70 -8.99 -34.92
CA VAL A 331 9.11 -8.41 -36.14
C VAL A 331 8.76 -6.93 -36.01
N HIS A 332 8.62 -6.40 -34.79
CA HIS A 332 8.41 -4.98 -34.51
C HIS A 332 9.68 -4.13 -34.67
N HIS A 333 10.86 -4.74 -34.80
CA HIS A 333 12.12 -4.04 -35.04
C HIS A 333 12.30 -3.72 -36.52
N HIS A 334 13.09 -2.68 -36.77
CA HIS A 334 13.67 -2.38 -38.08
C HIS A 334 12.67 -2.17 -39.25
N LYS A 335 11.73 -1.22 -39.14
CA LYS A 335 10.81 -0.88 -40.25
C LYS A 335 11.58 -0.50 -41.53
N ASN A 336 11.40 -1.26 -42.61
CA ASN A 336 12.02 -1.02 -43.93
C ASN A 336 13.55 -0.81 -43.88
N GLY A 337 14.26 -1.54 -43.02
CA GLY A 337 15.72 -1.46 -42.88
C GLY A 337 16.25 -0.24 -42.11
N LYS A 338 15.37 0.62 -41.58
CA LYS A 338 15.74 1.71 -40.66
C LYS A 338 15.66 1.21 -39.22
N LYS A 339 16.54 1.67 -38.33
CA LYS A 339 16.49 1.37 -36.88
C LYS A 339 15.37 2.14 -36.17
N VAL A 340 14.13 1.78 -36.49
CA VAL A 340 12.90 2.30 -35.85
C VAL A 340 11.95 1.14 -35.60
N PHE A 341 11.15 1.26 -34.54
CA PHE A 341 10.11 0.32 -34.16
C PHE A 341 8.85 0.53 -35.00
N HIS A 342 8.00 -0.48 -35.07
CA HIS A 342 6.70 -0.40 -35.73
C HIS A 342 5.72 -1.45 -35.21
N ASN A 343 4.44 -1.17 -35.37
CA ASN A 343 3.38 -2.14 -35.09
C ASN A 343 3.32 -3.19 -36.22
N PRO A 344 3.39 -4.49 -35.89
CA PRO A 344 3.39 -5.55 -36.89
C PRO A 344 1.99 -6.07 -37.27
N TRP A 345 0.93 -5.52 -36.65
CA TRP A 345 -0.43 -6.08 -36.75
C TRP A 345 -1.29 -5.41 -37.81
N PRO A 346 -2.25 -6.13 -38.43
CA PRO A 346 -3.20 -5.55 -39.39
C PRO A 346 -4.11 -4.47 -38.82
N SER A 347 -4.28 -4.44 -37.48
CA SER A 347 -4.99 -3.39 -36.74
C SER A 347 -4.25 -2.05 -36.71
N TRP A 348 -3.02 -1.98 -37.23
CA TRP A 348 -2.27 -0.75 -37.42
C TRP A 348 -2.35 -0.27 -38.87
N HIS A 349 -2.50 1.04 -39.02
CA HIS A 349 -2.20 1.75 -40.26
C HIS A 349 -1.53 3.07 -39.95
N ASP A 350 -0.65 3.51 -40.85
CA ASP A 350 -0.07 4.85 -40.75
C ASP A 350 -1.18 5.91 -40.95
N LEU A 351 -1.06 7.07 -40.31
CA LEU A 351 -2.03 8.15 -40.44
C LEU A 351 -2.11 8.65 -41.88
N ASP A 352 -3.33 8.78 -42.42
CA ASP A 352 -3.55 9.37 -43.75
C ASP A 352 -3.34 10.89 -43.70
N PRO A 353 -2.34 11.44 -44.43
CA PRO A 353 -2.06 12.86 -44.45
C PRO A 353 -3.25 13.74 -44.90
N GLU A 354 -4.10 13.24 -45.82
CA GLU A 354 -5.26 14.01 -46.28
C GLU A 354 -6.39 14.00 -45.23
N ALA A 355 -6.59 12.88 -44.52
CA ALA A 355 -7.50 12.82 -43.38
C ALA A 355 -7.06 13.76 -42.24
N VAL A 356 -5.76 13.78 -41.91
CA VAL A 356 -5.19 14.71 -40.92
C VAL A 356 -5.42 16.16 -41.34
N LYS A 357 -5.14 16.49 -42.60
CA LYS A 357 -5.32 17.85 -43.14
C LYS A 357 -6.79 18.27 -43.15
N ALA A 358 -7.70 17.36 -43.51
CA ALA A 358 -9.13 17.60 -43.48
C ALA A 358 -9.62 17.90 -42.05
N HIS A 359 -9.14 17.11 -41.08
CA HIS A 359 -9.43 17.30 -39.66
C HIS A 359 -8.91 18.65 -39.14
N LEU A 360 -7.65 19.01 -39.41
CA LEU A 360 -7.07 20.30 -39.02
C LEU A 360 -7.86 21.48 -39.61
N LYS A 361 -8.29 21.37 -40.88
CA LYS A 361 -9.13 22.39 -41.53
C LYS A 361 -10.49 22.51 -40.87
N GLN A 362 -11.10 21.40 -40.48
CA GLN A 362 -12.38 21.37 -39.76
C GLN A 362 -12.25 22.00 -38.36
N GLU A 363 -11.18 21.71 -37.64
CA GLU A 363 -10.90 22.29 -36.32
C GLU A 363 -10.68 23.81 -36.38
N LEU A 364 -9.97 24.30 -37.40
CA LEU A 364 -9.82 25.75 -37.64
C LEU A 364 -11.16 26.45 -37.97
N GLN A 365 -12.14 25.72 -38.50
CA GLN A 365 -13.45 26.24 -38.88
C GLN A 365 -14.50 26.09 -37.77
N ARG A 366 -14.26 25.24 -36.78
CA ARG A 366 -15.15 25.06 -35.63
C ARG A 366 -15.01 26.24 -34.68
N GLN A 367 -16.14 26.82 -34.25
CA GLN A 367 -16.12 27.61 -33.01
C GLN A 367 -15.58 26.70 -31.91
N PRO A 368 -14.73 27.19 -30.99
CA PRO A 368 -14.25 26.38 -29.89
C PRO A 368 -15.48 25.84 -29.16
N ARG A 369 -15.75 24.53 -29.29
CA ARG A 369 -16.60 23.83 -28.31
C ARG A 369 -16.06 24.28 -26.96
N ARG A 370 -16.90 24.70 -26.02
CA ARG A 370 -16.44 25.09 -24.68
C ARG A 370 -15.77 23.86 -24.06
N ARG A 371 -14.48 23.66 -24.36
CA ARG A 371 -13.65 22.51 -23.95
C ARG A 371 -13.48 22.50 -22.43
N THR A 372 -13.77 23.62 -21.77
CA THR A 372 -13.86 23.78 -20.32
C THR A 372 -14.75 24.98 -19.99
N GLY A 373 -16.02 24.76 -19.65
CA GLY A 373 -16.76 25.73 -18.82
C GLY A 373 -16.28 25.61 -17.38
N THR A 374 -16.07 26.72 -16.66
CA THR A 374 -15.58 26.74 -15.27
C THR A 374 -16.47 26.00 -14.27
N ASP A 375 -17.69 25.62 -14.67
CA ASP A 375 -18.64 24.83 -13.87
C ASP A 375 -18.43 23.29 -13.99
N PHE A 376 -17.43 22.83 -14.77
CA PHE A 376 -17.28 21.42 -15.16
C PHE A 376 -16.35 20.55 -14.28
N ILE A 377 -15.41 21.18 -13.57
CA ILE A 377 -14.33 20.51 -12.82
C ILE A 377 -14.84 19.80 -11.54
N ALA A 378 -16.09 20.07 -11.12
CA ALA A 378 -16.65 19.65 -9.83
C ALA A 378 -17.18 18.19 -9.76
N LYS A 379 -16.91 17.33 -10.75
CA LYS A 379 -17.54 15.98 -10.83
C LYS A 379 -16.61 14.77 -10.85
N ILE A 380 -15.31 14.92 -11.09
CA ILE A 380 -14.38 13.82 -10.81
C ILE A 380 -14.15 13.84 -9.30
N PRO A 381 -14.56 12.80 -8.54
CA PRO A 381 -14.36 12.79 -7.11
C PRO A 381 -12.87 12.98 -6.81
N PHE A 382 -12.55 13.87 -5.88
CA PHE A 382 -11.19 14.16 -5.47
C PHE A 382 -11.05 13.84 -3.99
N GLN A 383 -9.96 13.18 -3.63
CA GLN A 383 -9.54 13.02 -2.25
C GLN A 383 -8.02 13.01 -2.14
N THR A 384 -7.52 13.42 -0.98
CA THR A 384 -6.12 13.18 -0.63
C THR A 384 -5.92 11.68 -0.43
N PRO A 385 -4.96 11.04 -1.11
CA PRO A 385 -4.81 9.60 -1.07
C PRO A 385 -4.36 9.09 0.30
N THR A 386 -4.97 8.00 0.77
CA THR A 386 -4.58 7.31 2.01
C THR A 386 -3.57 6.19 1.72
N LEU A 387 -2.37 6.58 1.31
CA LEU A 387 -1.27 5.64 1.00
C LEU A 387 -0.79 4.90 2.25
N SER A 388 -0.48 3.60 2.17
CA SER A 388 0.03 2.90 3.37
C SER A 388 1.37 3.45 3.81
N ARG A 389 1.45 3.80 5.09
CA ARG A 389 2.70 4.15 5.78
C ARG A 389 3.45 2.91 6.29
N GLU A 390 2.88 1.72 6.11
CA GLU A 390 3.48 0.43 6.42
C GLU A 390 3.61 -0.43 5.16
N ARG A 391 4.71 -1.16 5.04
CA ARG A 391 4.97 -2.05 3.90
C ARG A 391 4.07 -3.30 3.94
N PHE A 392 3.89 -3.86 5.13
CA PHE A 392 3.08 -5.06 5.36
C PHE A 392 1.87 -4.69 6.23
N SER A 393 0.67 -4.77 5.66
CA SER A 393 -0.55 -4.65 6.46
C SER A 393 -0.80 -5.96 7.20
N ASN A 394 -0.99 -5.88 8.51
CA ASN A 394 -1.35 -7.05 9.31
C ASN A 394 -2.74 -7.56 8.93
N GLY A 395 -2.82 -8.49 7.97
CA GLY A 395 -4.04 -9.24 7.65
C GLY A 395 -4.88 -8.79 6.47
N THR A 396 -4.33 -8.04 5.51
CA THR A 396 -5.00 -7.82 4.23
C THR A 396 -4.23 -8.48 3.08
N SER A 397 -4.94 -9.17 2.20
CA SER A 397 -4.40 -9.86 1.02
C SER A 397 -4.88 -9.19 -0.27
N ASP A 398 -5.05 -7.86 -0.26
CA ASP A 398 -5.59 -7.06 -1.35
C ASP A 398 -4.51 -6.23 -2.07
N VAL A 399 -4.59 -6.16 -3.39
CA VAL A 399 -3.86 -5.14 -4.15
C VAL A 399 -4.57 -3.81 -3.95
N ARG A 400 -3.85 -2.77 -3.55
CA ARG A 400 -4.40 -1.41 -3.44
C ARG A 400 -3.92 -0.58 -4.62
N ALA A 401 -4.83 -0.02 -5.39
CA ALA A 401 -4.51 0.84 -6.53
C ALA A 401 -5.03 2.24 -6.26
N THR A 402 -4.15 3.24 -6.37
CA THR A 402 -4.47 4.65 -6.18
C THR A 402 -4.28 5.40 -7.48
N TRP A 403 -5.33 6.00 -8.01
CA TRP A 403 -5.24 6.79 -9.24
C TRP A 403 -4.75 8.19 -8.93
N LEU A 404 -3.60 8.58 -9.47
CA LEU A 404 -2.99 9.90 -9.25
C LEU A 404 -3.24 10.86 -10.44
N GLY A 405 -4.08 10.45 -11.38
CA GLY A 405 -4.47 11.19 -12.58
C GLY A 405 -3.80 10.66 -13.83
N HIS A 406 -4.48 10.83 -14.97
CA HIS A 406 -4.05 10.34 -16.28
C HIS A 406 -3.73 8.84 -16.27
N ALA A 407 -2.55 8.42 -16.74
CA ALA A 407 -2.05 7.05 -16.65
C ALA A 407 -1.30 6.75 -15.33
N CYS A 408 -1.20 7.72 -14.41
CA CYS A 408 -0.42 7.58 -13.19
C CYS A 408 -1.19 6.79 -12.11
N TYR A 409 -0.71 5.58 -11.81
CA TYR A 409 -1.21 4.74 -10.72
C TYR A 409 -0.10 4.37 -9.74
N PHE A 410 -0.40 4.52 -8.46
CA PHE A 410 0.41 3.95 -7.39
C PHE A 410 -0.24 2.66 -6.89
N VAL A 411 0.48 1.55 -7.00
CA VAL A 411 -0.02 0.21 -6.68
C VAL A 411 0.77 -0.40 -5.54
N GLU A 412 0.02 -0.89 -4.55
CA GLU A 412 0.52 -1.53 -3.34
C GLU A 412 0.17 -3.01 -3.36
N PHE A 413 1.19 -3.86 -3.48
CA PHE A 413 1.02 -5.30 -3.46
C PHE A 413 1.01 -5.83 -2.02
N PRO A 414 0.24 -6.90 -1.74
CA PRO A 414 0.24 -7.59 -0.43
C PRO A 414 1.62 -8.08 0.00
N SER A 415 2.49 -8.41 -0.96
CA SER A 415 3.88 -8.81 -0.70
C SER A 415 4.73 -7.69 -0.09
N GLY A 416 4.24 -6.44 -0.09
CA GLY A 416 4.99 -5.27 0.33
C GLY A 416 5.66 -4.50 -0.82
N LEU A 417 5.54 -4.94 -2.07
CA LEU A 417 6.03 -4.19 -3.23
C LEU A 417 5.19 -2.91 -3.46
N ARG A 418 5.84 -1.80 -3.81
CA ARG A 418 5.21 -0.53 -4.21
C ARG A 418 5.69 -0.11 -5.60
N VAL A 419 4.74 0.01 -6.54
CA VAL A 419 5.02 0.30 -7.95
C VAL A 419 4.26 1.55 -8.39
N LEU A 420 4.93 2.43 -9.13
CA LEU A 420 4.35 3.62 -9.72
C LEU A 420 4.41 3.52 -11.25
N PHE A 421 3.27 3.65 -11.91
CA PHE A 421 3.16 3.57 -13.37
C PHE A 421 3.05 4.97 -13.97
N ASP A 422 3.75 5.23 -15.08
CA ASP A 422 3.73 6.49 -15.87
C ASP A 422 3.57 7.78 -15.05
N PRO A 423 4.51 8.08 -14.13
CA PRO A 423 4.35 9.19 -13.22
C PRO A 423 4.55 10.54 -13.91
N VAL A 424 3.43 11.22 -14.17
CA VAL A 424 3.41 12.64 -14.55
C VAL A 424 2.71 13.46 -13.48
N MET A 425 3.52 14.06 -12.61
CA MET A 425 3.06 14.88 -11.48
C MET A 425 3.29 16.38 -11.71
N THR A 426 3.32 16.80 -12.98
CA THR A 426 3.47 18.19 -13.39
C THR A 426 2.13 18.81 -13.79
N ASP A 427 2.08 20.15 -13.87
CA ASP A 427 0.88 20.89 -14.30
C ASP A 427 0.63 20.72 -15.80
N ARG A 428 1.72 20.65 -16.59
CA ARG A 428 1.66 20.44 -18.05
C ARG A 428 2.39 19.19 -18.49
N CYS A 429 1.81 18.47 -19.45
CA CYS A 429 2.46 17.39 -20.20
C CYS A 429 3.13 17.96 -21.46
N SER A 430 4.29 18.59 -21.27
CA SER A 430 4.99 19.32 -22.33
C SER A 430 6.48 19.41 -22.04
N PRO A 431 7.34 19.61 -23.06
CA PRO A 431 8.75 19.96 -22.84
C PRO A 431 8.95 21.23 -22.00
N SER A 432 7.91 22.06 -21.85
CA SER A 432 7.92 23.27 -21.05
C SER A 432 6.67 23.39 -20.17
N GLN A 433 6.82 23.96 -18.98
CA GLN A 433 5.67 24.27 -18.12
C GLN A 433 4.98 25.59 -18.50
N TRP A 434 5.47 26.31 -19.51
CA TRP A 434 4.90 27.58 -19.99
C TRP A 434 3.91 27.40 -21.15
N PHE A 435 4.03 26.33 -21.93
CA PHE A 435 3.19 26.03 -23.10
C PHE A 435 2.84 24.54 -23.17
N GLY A 436 1.81 24.17 -23.94
CA GLY A 436 1.31 22.80 -24.04
C GLY A 436 0.13 22.52 -23.09
N PRO A 437 -0.45 21.31 -23.12
CA PRO A 437 -1.69 21.01 -22.39
C PRO A 437 -1.51 21.18 -20.88
N ARG A 438 -2.44 21.88 -20.25
CA ARG A 438 -2.48 22.08 -18.80
C ARG A 438 -3.52 21.16 -18.20
N ARG A 439 -3.22 20.56 -17.05
CA ARG A 439 -4.19 19.73 -16.34
C ARG A 439 -5.36 20.60 -15.91
N PHE A 440 -6.57 20.06 -16.02
CA PHE A 440 -7.78 20.71 -15.51
C PHE A 440 -8.21 20.14 -14.15
N THR A 441 -7.55 19.08 -13.68
CA THR A 441 -7.71 18.53 -12.32
C THR A 441 -6.52 18.87 -11.43
N GLN A 442 -6.76 18.97 -10.13
CA GLN A 442 -5.69 19.11 -9.13
C GLN A 442 -4.83 17.84 -9.07
N LEU A 443 -3.56 17.96 -8.69
CA LEU A 443 -2.72 16.79 -8.39
C LEU A 443 -3.09 16.24 -6.98
N PRO A 444 -3.46 14.95 -6.82
CA PRO A 444 -3.87 14.39 -5.51
C PRO A 444 -2.79 14.41 -4.44
N CYS A 445 -1.53 14.17 -4.82
CA CYS A 445 -0.37 14.23 -3.95
C CYS A 445 0.90 14.50 -4.76
N ALA A 446 1.93 15.03 -4.12
CA ALA A 446 3.25 15.19 -4.72
C ALA A 446 4.10 13.92 -4.54
N VAL A 447 5.24 13.85 -5.26
CA VAL A 447 6.19 12.73 -5.13
C VAL A 447 6.62 12.53 -3.67
N LYS A 448 6.88 13.62 -2.95
CA LYS A 448 7.27 13.61 -1.52
C LYS A 448 6.24 12.98 -0.57
N ASP A 449 4.99 12.84 -1.00
CA ASP A 449 3.92 12.29 -0.17
C ASP A 449 3.86 10.75 -0.28
N ILE A 450 4.52 10.15 -1.29
CA ILE A 450 4.64 8.71 -1.47
C ILE A 450 5.58 8.15 -0.37
N PRO A 451 5.13 7.24 0.50
CA PRO A 451 5.96 6.77 1.63
C PRO A 451 7.14 5.89 1.19
N PHE A 452 6.86 4.92 0.33
CA PHE A 452 7.85 3.97 -0.21
C PHE A 452 7.58 3.77 -1.69
N LEU A 453 8.64 3.69 -2.48
CA LEU A 453 8.57 3.42 -3.90
C LEU A 453 9.76 2.54 -4.25
N ASP A 454 9.48 1.36 -4.80
CA ASP A 454 10.50 0.36 -5.08
C ASP A 454 10.73 0.21 -6.59
N ALA A 455 9.68 0.36 -7.40
CA ALA A 455 9.75 0.29 -8.84
C ALA A 455 8.93 1.40 -9.52
N VAL A 456 9.46 1.94 -10.61
CA VAL A 456 8.74 2.84 -11.53
C VAL A 456 8.66 2.16 -12.88
N VAL A 457 7.48 2.11 -13.47
CA VAL A 457 7.23 1.47 -14.77
C VAL A 457 6.81 2.53 -15.77
N ILE A 458 7.49 2.59 -16.92
CA ILE A 458 7.20 3.53 -18.00
C ILE A 458 6.69 2.77 -19.22
N SER A 459 5.50 3.12 -19.74
CA SER A 459 4.96 2.52 -20.97
C SER A 459 5.66 3.04 -22.22
N HIS A 460 5.89 4.35 -22.31
CA HIS A 460 6.51 4.99 -23.47
C HIS A 460 6.95 6.43 -23.13
N ASN A 461 7.54 7.14 -24.10
CA ASN A 461 8.28 8.38 -23.82
C ASN A 461 7.52 9.69 -24.09
N HIS A 462 6.22 9.66 -24.38
CA HIS A 462 5.44 10.88 -24.54
C HIS A 462 5.38 11.70 -23.24
N TYR A 463 5.15 13.01 -23.37
CA TYR A 463 5.31 13.95 -22.26
C TYR A 463 4.26 13.79 -21.14
N ASP A 464 3.15 13.15 -21.44
CA ASP A 464 2.06 12.81 -20.53
C ASP A 464 2.23 11.43 -19.85
N HIS A 465 3.25 10.66 -20.24
CA HIS A 465 3.63 9.38 -19.60
C HIS A 465 5.04 9.42 -18.97
N LEU A 466 5.95 10.23 -19.52
CA LEU A 466 7.33 10.38 -19.07
C LEU A 466 7.70 11.85 -18.83
N SER A 467 7.52 12.30 -17.58
CA SER A 467 7.86 13.67 -17.16
C SER A 467 9.26 13.76 -16.56
N HIS A 468 10.16 14.50 -17.20
CA HIS A 468 11.53 14.71 -16.71
C HIS A 468 11.58 15.29 -15.28
N PRO A 469 10.84 16.37 -14.94
CA PRO A 469 10.82 16.87 -13.56
C PRO A 469 10.37 15.81 -12.55
N THR A 470 9.38 15.00 -12.90
CA THR A 470 8.83 13.97 -12.00
C THR A 470 9.83 12.84 -11.77
N VAL A 471 10.45 12.27 -12.82
CA VAL A 471 11.39 11.16 -12.64
C VAL A 471 12.68 11.58 -11.92
N VAL A 472 13.15 12.81 -12.14
CA VAL A 472 14.30 13.37 -11.40
C VAL A 472 13.95 13.59 -9.92
N GLU A 473 12.74 14.05 -9.62
CA GLU A 473 12.28 14.18 -8.24
C GLU A 473 12.12 12.81 -7.55
N ILE A 474 11.59 11.80 -8.27
CA ILE A 474 11.52 10.43 -7.77
C ILE A 474 12.92 9.89 -7.45
N ALA A 475 13.87 9.95 -8.38
CA ALA A 475 15.22 9.45 -8.15
C ALA A 475 15.91 10.15 -6.97
N LYS A 476 15.58 11.42 -6.73
CA LYS A 476 16.09 12.18 -5.58
C LYS A 476 15.45 11.74 -4.25
N LEU A 477 14.14 11.52 -4.22
CA LEU A 477 13.39 11.25 -2.97
C LEU A 477 13.37 9.75 -2.62
N HIS A 478 13.43 8.89 -3.64
CA HIS A 478 13.42 7.43 -3.58
C HIS A 478 14.67 6.87 -4.29
N PRO A 479 15.88 7.07 -3.73
CA PRO A 479 17.14 6.72 -4.40
C PRO A 479 17.39 5.22 -4.58
N LYS A 480 16.48 4.36 -4.11
CA LYS A 480 16.50 2.92 -4.29
C LYS A 480 15.43 2.44 -5.28
N ALA A 481 14.56 3.34 -5.77
CA ALA A 481 13.54 2.98 -6.73
C ALA A 481 14.19 2.63 -8.07
N HIS A 482 13.82 1.47 -8.63
CA HIS A 482 14.34 1.00 -9.91
C HIS A 482 13.37 1.30 -11.05
N PHE A 483 13.87 1.81 -12.17
CA PHE A 483 13.06 2.17 -13.33
C PHE A 483 13.03 1.04 -14.35
N PHE A 484 11.83 0.61 -14.76
CA PHE A 484 11.62 -0.34 -15.84
C PHE A 484 11.07 0.40 -17.05
N VAL A 485 11.78 0.32 -18.17
CA VAL A 485 11.51 1.13 -19.37
C VAL A 485 11.55 0.27 -20.64
N PRO A 486 10.84 0.66 -21.71
CA PRO A 486 10.91 -0.05 -22.98
C PRO A 486 12.22 0.24 -23.71
N LEU A 487 12.64 -0.68 -24.57
CA LEU A 487 13.87 -0.62 -25.38
C LEU A 487 14.14 0.76 -26.04
N GLY A 488 15.37 1.27 -25.95
CA GLY A 488 15.82 2.58 -26.43
C GLY A 488 15.70 3.78 -25.47
N ASN A 489 15.04 3.67 -24.32
CA ASN A 489 14.87 4.75 -23.34
C ASN A 489 15.98 4.86 -22.28
N GLU A 490 16.78 3.82 -22.03
CA GLU A 490 17.81 3.78 -20.98
C GLU A 490 18.78 4.96 -21.09
N SER A 491 19.25 5.24 -22.30
CA SER A 491 20.19 6.34 -22.58
C SER A 491 19.64 7.72 -22.17
N TRP A 492 18.32 7.91 -22.26
CA TRP A 492 17.65 9.15 -21.87
C TRP A 492 17.60 9.29 -20.34
N PHE A 493 17.38 8.18 -19.62
CA PHE A 493 17.43 8.17 -18.15
C PHE A 493 18.84 8.42 -17.63
N HIS A 494 19.86 7.77 -18.21
CA HIS A 494 21.27 8.02 -17.88
C HIS A 494 21.64 9.49 -18.10
N ALA A 495 21.22 10.08 -19.22
CA ALA A 495 21.42 11.51 -19.50
C ALA A 495 20.68 12.43 -18.50
N SER A 496 19.63 11.93 -17.85
CA SER A 496 18.88 12.62 -16.79
C SER A 496 19.44 12.38 -15.39
N GLY A 497 20.54 11.62 -15.27
CA GLY A 497 21.21 11.32 -13.99
C GLY A 497 20.60 10.15 -13.21
N ILE A 498 19.82 9.29 -13.87
CA ILE A 498 19.14 8.13 -13.27
C ILE A 498 19.78 6.86 -13.84
N THR A 499 20.46 6.08 -13.00
CA THR A 499 21.25 4.91 -13.42
C THR A 499 20.60 3.57 -13.10
N ASP A 500 19.73 3.52 -12.09
CA ASP A 500 19.01 2.30 -11.69
C ASP A 500 17.83 2.06 -12.64
N VAL A 501 18.17 1.60 -13.85
CA VAL A 501 17.25 1.44 -14.97
C VAL A 501 17.43 0.05 -15.59
N THR A 502 16.33 -0.62 -15.87
CA THR A 502 16.31 -1.84 -16.68
C THR A 502 15.43 -1.61 -17.89
N GLU A 503 16.08 -1.74 -19.04
CA GLU A 503 15.43 -1.63 -20.33
C GLU A 503 15.06 -3.00 -20.88
N LEU A 504 13.82 -3.16 -21.36
CA LEU A 504 13.27 -4.43 -21.81
C LEU A 504 12.58 -4.31 -23.16
N ASP A 505 12.77 -5.34 -24.00
CA ASP A 505 12.00 -5.53 -25.23
C ASP A 505 10.68 -6.26 -24.95
N TRP A 506 9.75 -6.29 -25.91
CA TRP A 506 8.53 -7.07 -25.76
C TRP A 506 8.84 -8.54 -25.47
N TRP A 507 8.09 -9.08 -24.50
CA TRP A 507 8.22 -10.42 -23.94
C TRP A 507 9.48 -10.67 -23.11
N GLU A 508 10.34 -9.68 -22.90
CA GLU A 508 11.46 -9.79 -21.97
C GLU A 508 11.00 -9.45 -20.54
N GLY A 509 11.47 -10.25 -19.57
CA GLY A 509 11.22 -10.04 -18.15
C GLY A 509 12.48 -9.83 -17.31
N ALA A 510 12.28 -9.23 -16.15
CA ALA A 510 13.29 -9.08 -15.11
C ALA A 510 12.68 -9.39 -13.73
N ASP A 511 13.45 -10.11 -12.91
CA ASP A 511 13.08 -10.38 -11.52
C ASP A 511 13.69 -9.31 -10.61
N LEU A 512 12.82 -8.62 -9.88
CA LEU A 512 13.14 -7.64 -8.84
C LEU A 512 13.14 -8.35 -7.48
N THR A 513 14.23 -8.21 -6.73
CA THR A 513 14.31 -8.66 -5.33
C THR A 513 14.63 -7.48 -4.42
N LEU A 514 13.74 -7.22 -3.46
CA LEU A 514 13.92 -6.26 -2.38
C LEU A 514 14.35 -7.00 -1.11
N SER A 515 15.47 -6.61 -0.53
CA SER A 515 16.04 -7.25 0.67
C SER A 515 16.36 -6.24 1.76
N SER A 516 16.43 -6.70 3.00
CA SER A 516 17.02 -5.91 4.08
C SER A 516 18.43 -5.45 3.68
N PRO A 517 18.82 -4.21 3.99
CA PRO A 517 20.19 -3.76 3.79
C PRO A 517 21.19 -4.70 4.47
N GLY A 518 22.36 -4.92 3.85
CA GLY A 518 23.36 -5.89 4.29
C GLY A 518 23.91 -5.72 5.72
N GLN A 519 23.57 -4.63 6.40
CA GLN A 519 23.92 -4.32 7.80
C GLN A 519 22.70 -4.19 8.74
N SER A 520 21.50 -4.55 8.30
CA SER A 520 20.29 -4.42 9.12
C SER A 520 20.11 -5.63 10.05
N ASP A 521 19.90 -5.35 11.35
CA ASP A 521 19.52 -6.34 12.35
C ASP A 521 18.09 -6.89 12.13
N ARG A 522 17.27 -6.22 11.30
CA ARG A 522 15.91 -6.61 10.96
C ARG A 522 15.89 -7.31 9.60
N LYS A 523 15.94 -8.64 9.61
CA LYS A 523 15.75 -9.45 8.39
C LYS A 523 14.27 -9.51 8.03
N ILE A 524 13.88 -8.79 6.99
CA ILE A 524 12.62 -9.05 6.30
C ILE A 524 12.83 -10.21 5.33
N GLU A 525 11.82 -11.05 5.16
CA GLU A 525 11.82 -12.00 4.06
C GLU A 525 11.88 -11.22 2.73
N PRO A 526 12.73 -11.63 1.78
CA PRO A 526 12.88 -10.90 0.53
C PRO A 526 11.55 -10.79 -0.23
N ILE A 527 11.24 -9.60 -0.69
CA ILE A 527 10.08 -9.36 -1.56
C ILE A 527 10.56 -9.59 -2.98
N ARG A 528 9.86 -10.45 -3.72
CA ARG A 528 10.22 -10.79 -5.09
C ARG A 528 9.09 -10.39 -6.03
N ALA A 529 9.43 -9.94 -7.22
CA ALA A 529 8.46 -9.65 -8.27
C ALA A 529 9.06 -9.87 -9.66
N ARG A 530 8.22 -10.25 -10.62
CA ARG A 530 8.57 -10.30 -12.05
C ARG A 530 7.91 -9.14 -12.77
N ILE A 531 8.73 -8.33 -13.45
CA ILE A 531 8.30 -7.23 -14.29
C ILE A 531 8.57 -7.64 -15.74
N THR A 532 7.53 -7.69 -16.57
CA THR A 532 7.65 -8.11 -17.97
C THR A 532 7.12 -7.00 -18.88
N CYS A 533 7.93 -6.66 -19.88
CA CYS A 533 7.56 -5.73 -20.94
C CYS A 533 6.69 -6.47 -21.95
N LEU A 534 5.47 -6.00 -22.18
CA LEU A 534 4.48 -6.64 -23.03
C LEU A 534 4.12 -5.73 -24.22
N PRO A 535 3.64 -6.28 -25.35
CA PRO A 535 3.27 -5.44 -26.47
C PRO A 535 2.11 -4.49 -26.19
N ALA A 536 2.14 -3.34 -26.87
CA ALA A 536 1.03 -2.40 -27.01
C ALA A 536 1.01 -1.88 -28.46
N GLN A 537 -0.14 -1.37 -28.92
CA GLN A 537 -0.27 -0.75 -30.24
C GLN A 537 -0.22 0.76 -30.13
N HIS A 538 0.97 1.34 -30.25
CA HIS A 538 1.17 2.78 -30.08
C HIS A 538 2.38 3.28 -30.92
N THR A 539 2.87 4.48 -30.62
CA THR A 539 4.05 5.11 -31.25
C THR A 539 4.87 5.85 -30.17
N THR A 540 6.09 6.28 -30.47
CA THR A 540 6.87 7.14 -29.55
C THR A 540 7.41 8.40 -30.22
N GLY A 541 7.70 9.42 -29.43
CA GLY A 541 8.36 10.64 -29.92
C GLY A 541 8.36 11.80 -28.92
N ARG A 542 9.52 12.46 -28.75
CA ARG A 542 9.66 13.68 -27.92
C ARG A 542 10.09 14.92 -28.69
N ALA A 543 10.45 14.75 -29.96
CA ALA A 543 10.87 15.82 -30.85
C ALA A 543 10.06 15.75 -32.15
N PRO A 544 9.85 16.86 -32.87
CA PRO A 544 9.13 16.87 -34.15
C PRO A 544 9.80 16.02 -35.25
N TRP A 545 11.04 15.60 -35.04
CA TRP A 545 11.84 14.77 -35.95
C TRP A 545 12.40 13.56 -35.22
N GLY A 546 11.88 12.37 -35.54
CA GLY A 546 12.38 11.09 -35.05
C GLY A 546 11.41 10.36 -34.11
N THR A 547 10.24 10.01 -34.62
CA THR A 547 9.31 9.08 -33.97
C THR A 547 9.86 7.66 -34.00
N ASP A 548 9.39 6.83 -33.08
CA ASP A 548 9.60 5.36 -33.06
C ASP A 548 11.06 4.90 -32.95
N LYS A 549 11.96 5.76 -32.45
CA LYS A 549 13.34 5.39 -32.13
C LYS A 549 13.48 4.64 -30.81
N THR A 550 12.44 4.69 -29.99
CA THR A 550 12.30 3.95 -28.73
C THR A 550 11.03 3.13 -28.79
N LEU A 551 10.99 2.04 -28.04
CA LEU A 551 9.84 1.16 -27.96
C LEU A 551 8.75 1.78 -27.05
N TRP A 552 7.52 1.32 -27.24
CA TRP A 552 6.35 1.52 -26.38
C TRP A 552 5.88 0.16 -25.89
N ALA A 553 5.25 0.08 -24.73
CA ALA A 553 4.89 -1.19 -24.13
C ALA A 553 3.69 -1.08 -23.19
N SER A 554 2.97 -2.19 -23.07
CA SER A 554 2.20 -2.52 -21.87
C SER A 554 3.12 -3.31 -20.90
N TRP A 555 2.66 -3.58 -19.68
CA TRP A 555 3.48 -4.23 -18.66
C TRP A 555 2.70 -5.20 -17.81
N SER A 556 3.33 -6.31 -17.42
CA SER A 556 2.86 -7.13 -16.30
C SER A 556 3.78 -7.00 -15.10
N VAL A 557 3.19 -6.88 -13.91
CA VAL A 557 3.90 -6.98 -12.63
C VAL A 557 3.27 -8.07 -11.79
N ALA A 558 4.02 -9.14 -11.50
CA ALA A 558 3.56 -10.25 -10.67
C ALA A 558 4.41 -10.38 -9.40
N SER A 559 3.76 -10.48 -8.24
CA SER A 559 4.43 -10.51 -6.94
C SER A 559 3.72 -11.46 -5.96
N PRO A 560 4.36 -12.57 -5.51
CA PRO A 560 5.66 -13.06 -5.98
C PRO A 560 5.64 -13.49 -7.47
N PRO A 561 6.80 -13.73 -8.10
CA PRO A 561 6.85 -14.32 -9.44
C PRO A 561 6.08 -15.65 -9.49
N PRO A 562 5.35 -15.96 -10.58
CA PRO A 562 4.50 -17.15 -10.66
C PRO A 562 5.23 -18.47 -10.40
N ASP A 563 6.45 -18.61 -10.93
CA ASP A 563 7.34 -19.77 -10.77
C ASP A 563 7.97 -19.87 -9.36
N GLN A 564 7.99 -18.77 -8.61
CA GLN A 564 8.55 -18.71 -7.25
C GLN A 564 7.46 -18.59 -6.17
N SER A 565 6.18 -18.70 -6.54
CA SER A 565 5.05 -18.54 -5.61
C SER A 565 4.95 -19.64 -4.55
N GLY A 566 5.57 -20.81 -4.76
CA GLY A 566 5.45 -21.94 -3.83
C GLY A 566 4.01 -22.46 -3.73
N THR A 567 3.82 -23.68 -3.22
CA THR A 567 2.47 -24.24 -3.02
C THR A 567 1.80 -23.58 -1.82
N GLY A 568 1.23 -22.39 -1.99
CA GLY A 568 0.46 -21.70 -0.94
C GLY A 568 0.39 -20.17 -1.00
N ASN A 569 1.24 -19.47 -1.76
CA ASN A 569 1.11 -18.02 -1.91
C ASN A 569 0.24 -17.65 -3.11
N THR A 570 -0.79 -16.85 -2.89
CA THR A 570 -1.57 -16.25 -3.97
C THR A 570 -0.73 -15.18 -4.67
N VAL A 571 -0.52 -15.32 -5.98
CA VAL A 571 0.17 -14.33 -6.81
C VAL A 571 -0.75 -13.14 -7.04
N ALA A 572 -0.29 -11.96 -6.66
CA ALA A 572 -0.89 -10.71 -7.07
C ALA A 572 -0.28 -10.28 -8.40
N SER A 573 -1.09 -10.10 -9.44
CA SER A 573 -0.62 -9.71 -10.77
C SER A 573 -1.39 -8.51 -11.34
N VAL A 574 -0.66 -7.53 -11.85
CA VAL A 574 -1.22 -6.31 -12.43
C VAL A 574 -0.80 -6.20 -13.89
N PHE A 575 -1.76 -5.98 -14.78
CA PHE A 575 -1.55 -5.59 -16.16
C PHE A 575 -1.71 -4.08 -16.30
N PHE A 576 -0.72 -3.40 -16.84
CA PHE A 576 -0.75 -1.97 -17.14
C PHE A 576 -0.71 -1.80 -18.66
N GLY A 577 -1.81 -1.33 -19.24
CA GLY A 577 -1.98 -1.27 -20.70
C GLY A 577 -1.10 -0.24 -21.42
N GLY A 578 -0.58 0.75 -20.68
CA GLY A 578 -0.01 1.95 -21.31
C GLY A 578 -1.03 2.67 -22.20
N ASP A 579 -0.55 3.48 -23.13
CA ASP A 579 -1.36 3.90 -24.26
C ASP A 579 -1.35 2.83 -25.33
N THR A 580 -2.53 2.54 -25.87
CA THR A 580 -2.66 1.57 -26.93
C THR A 580 -3.95 1.74 -27.71
N GLY A 581 -3.88 1.51 -29.01
CA GLY A 581 -5.02 1.17 -29.85
C GLY A 581 -5.40 -0.30 -29.72
N TYR A 582 -6.53 -0.68 -30.33
CA TYR A 582 -7.02 -2.06 -30.37
C TYR A 582 -7.41 -2.50 -31.78
N ARG A 583 -8.03 -1.62 -32.56
CA ARG A 583 -8.65 -1.94 -33.84
C ARG A 583 -8.28 -0.90 -34.90
N ALA A 584 -8.18 -1.32 -36.16
CA ALA A 584 -8.10 -0.38 -37.28
C ALA A 584 -9.48 0.15 -37.61
N VAL A 585 -9.68 1.47 -37.51
CA VAL A 585 -10.97 2.11 -37.77
C VAL A 585 -10.84 3.06 -38.97
N PRO A 586 -11.59 2.84 -40.07
CA PRO A 586 -11.56 3.73 -41.22
C PRO A 586 -12.27 5.05 -40.92
N THR A 587 -12.26 5.98 -41.88
CA THR A 587 -13.17 7.13 -41.80
C THR A 587 -14.60 6.63 -41.89
N LEU A 588 -15.39 6.91 -40.85
CA LEU A 588 -16.79 6.50 -40.73
C LEU A 588 -17.73 7.57 -41.29
N ASP A 589 -18.92 7.16 -41.73
CA ASP A 589 -20.00 8.11 -42.01
C ASP A 589 -20.47 8.76 -40.69
N ALA A 590 -21.00 9.99 -40.76
CA ALA A 590 -21.30 10.79 -39.56
C ALA A 590 -22.32 10.19 -38.58
N GLN A 591 -23.04 9.13 -38.99
CA GLN A 591 -24.06 8.44 -38.17
C GLN A 591 -23.59 7.06 -37.69
N ASP A 592 -22.43 6.61 -38.17
CA ASP A 592 -21.93 5.27 -37.92
C ASP A 592 -21.15 5.18 -36.62
N ASP A 593 -21.20 4.01 -36.00
CA ASP A 593 -20.37 3.61 -34.87
C ASP A 593 -19.38 2.51 -35.31
N ASP A 594 -18.12 2.56 -34.86
CA ASP A 594 -17.07 1.60 -35.29
C ASP A 594 -17.30 0.16 -34.82
N TRP A 595 -18.36 -0.07 -34.04
CA TRP A 595 -18.84 -1.38 -33.61
C TRP A 595 -20.18 -1.80 -34.24
N ASP A 596 -20.70 -1.04 -35.21
CA ASP A 596 -21.83 -1.49 -36.01
C ASP A 596 -21.51 -2.81 -36.73
N GLU A 597 -22.53 -3.64 -36.99
CA GLU A 597 -22.38 -4.98 -37.59
C GLU A 597 -21.58 -4.97 -38.90
N LYS A 598 -21.73 -3.91 -39.71
CA LYS A 598 -20.96 -3.73 -40.97
C LYS A 598 -19.45 -3.55 -40.78
N TYR A 599 -19.00 -3.25 -39.57
CA TYR A 599 -17.59 -3.10 -39.18
C TYR A 599 -17.08 -4.25 -38.30
N ALA A 600 -17.85 -5.34 -38.15
CA ALA A 600 -17.47 -6.47 -37.31
C ALA A 600 -16.14 -7.12 -37.74
N ASP A 601 -15.81 -7.09 -39.03
CA ASP A 601 -14.61 -7.71 -39.62
C ASP A 601 -13.36 -6.81 -39.57
N LEU A 602 -13.44 -5.63 -38.93
CA LEU A 602 -12.27 -4.76 -38.78
C LEU A 602 -11.18 -5.47 -37.96
N PRO A 603 -9.90 -5.41 -38.39
CA PRO A 603 -8.83 -6.15 -37.75
C PRO A 603 -8.55 -5.60 -36.34
N VAL A 604 -8.37 -6.52 -35.40
CA VAL A 604 -8.02 -6.25 -34.00
C VAL A 604 -6.58 -6.68 -33.70
N CYS A 605 -5.99 -6.09 -32.68
CA CYS A 605 -4.63 -6.37 -32.25
C CYS A 605 -4.58 -7.72 -31.52
N PRO A 606 -3.93 -8.75 -32.08
CA PRO A 606 -3.91 -10.09 -31.48
C PRO A 606 -3.05 -10.18 -30.22
N ALA A 607 -2.25 -9.15 -29.92
CA ALA A 607 -1.32 -9.19 -28.79
C ALA A 607 -2.04 -9.29 -27.43
N PHE A 608 -3.23 -8.71 -27.29
CA PHE A 608 -3.95 -8.73 -26.02
C PHE A 608 -4.46 -10.11 -25.64
N GLU A 609 -4.98 -10.86 -26.63
CA GLU A 609 -5.38 -12.25 -26.45
C GLU A 609 -4.16 -13.11 -26.07
N GLN A 610 -3.03 -12.93 -26.78
CA GLN A 610 -1.77 -13.61 -26.46
C GLN A 610 -1.27 -13.28 -25.05
N ILE A 611 -1.38 -12.03 -24.61
CA ILE A 611 -1.05 -11.61 -23.24
C ILE A 611 -1.94 -12.34 -22.23
N GLY A 612 -3.25 -12.40 -22.45
CA GLY A 612 -4.17 -13.11 -21.58
C GLY A 612 -3.90 -14.62 -21.51
N GLU A 613 -3.59 -15.25 -22.64
CA GLU A 613 -3.25 -16.68 -22.70
C GLU A 613 -1.96 -17.03 -21.95
N LEU A 614 -0.95 -16.14 -22.00
CA LEU A 614 0.39 -16.42 -21.47
C LEU A 614 0.60 -15.94 -20.03
N TYR A 615 -0.05 -14.85 -19.64
CA TYR A 615 0.15 -14.17 -18.35
C TYR A 615 -1.13 -14.02 -17.53
N GLY A 616 -2.29 -14.09 -18.18
CA GLY A 616 -3.58 -14.03 -17.52
C GLY A 616 -3.93 -15.34 -16.78
N PRO A 617 -4.96 -15.31 -15.92
CA PRO A 617 -5.75 -14.15 -15.57
C PRO A 617 -5.03 -13.19 -14.60
N PHE A 618 -5.15 -11.88 -14.83
CA PHE A 618 -4.58 -10.86 -13.94
C PHE A 618 -5.49 -10.53 -12.76
N THR A 619 -4.92 -10.21 -11.59
CA THR A 619 -5.68 -9.66 -10.45
C THR A 619 -6.35 -8.33 -10.84
N LEU A 620 -5.59 -7.44 -11.49
CA LEU A 620 -6.02 -6.09 -11.84
C LEU A 620 -5.45 -5.65 -13.20
N GLY A 621 -6.29 -5.11 -14.07
CA GLY A 621 -5.91 -4.34 -15.25
C GLY A 621 -6.00 -2.83 -15.02
N LEU A 622 -5.06 -2.06 -15.56
CA LEU A 622 -5.08 -0.61 -15.61
C LEU A 622 -5.12 -0.23 -17.08
N LEU A 623 -6.27 0.27 -17.57
CA LEU A 623 -6.57 0.34 -19.00
C LEU A 623 -7.02 1.75 -19.43
N PRO A 624 -6.49 2.27 -20.55
CA PRO A 624 -6.82 3.62 -21.01
C PRO A 624 -8.24 3.66 -21.56
N ILE A 625 -8.95 4.78 -21.33
CA ILE A 625 -10.29 4.99 -21.88
C ILE A 625 -10.47 6.36 -22.57
N GLY A 626 -9.44 7.21 -22.59
CA GLY A 626 -9.50 8.59 -23.09
C GLY A 626 -8.58 8.86 -24.28
N ALA A 627 -8.72 10.05 -24.87
CA ALA A 627 -8.01 10.54 -26.06
C ALA A 627 -8.25 9.69 -27.32
N TYR A 628 -9.50 9.32 -27.58
CA TYR A 628 -9.85 8.39 -28.67
C TYR A 628 -10.57 9.06 -29.85
N GLU A 629 -10.91 10.35 -29.78
CA GLU A 629 -11.53 11.07 -30.91
C GLU A 629 -10.54 12.01 -31.61
N PRO A 630 -10.61 12.15 -32.95
CA PRO A 630 -11.52 11.43 -33.86
C PRO A 630 -11.09 9.98 -34.11
N ARG A 631 -12.04 9.03 -34.10
CA ARG A 631 -11.75 7.58 -34.21
C ARG A 631 -10.83 7.18 -35.37
N ALA A 632 -11.07 7.67 -36.59
CA ALA A 632 -10.28 7.30 -37.76
C ALA A 632 -8.78 7.69 -37.67
N LEU A 633 -8.45 8.68 -36.83
CA LEU A 633 -7.06 9.08 -36.58
C LEU A 633 -6.51 8.42 -35.31
N MET A 634 -7.32 8.31 -34.26
CA MET A 634 -6.84 7.89 -32.95
C MET A 634 -6.89 6.38 -32.74
N ALA A 635 -7.78 5.63 -33.40
CA ALA A 635 -7.95 4.18 -33.18
C ALA A 635 -6.66 3.33 -33.31
N PRO A 636 -5.71 3.63 -34.22
CA PRO A 636 -4.44 2.91 -34.28
C PRO A 636 -3.60 3.06 -33.01
N ILE A 637 -3.75 4.15 -32.25
CA ILE A 637 -2.88 4.50 -31.11
C ILE A 637 -3.61 4.60 -29.77
N HIS A 638 -4.92 4.81 -29.74
CA HIS A 638 -5.73 4.95 -28.52
C HIS A 638 -7.07 4.19 -28.63
N ALA A 639 -7.28 3.33 -27.64
CA ALA A 639 -8.49 2.59 -27.39
C ALA A 639 -9.60 3.54 -26.93
N ASN A 640 -10.79 3.41 -27.53
CA ASN A 640 -11.98 3.98 -26.93
C ASN A 640 -12.47 3.08 -25.77
N PRO A 641 -13.50 3.48 -25.01
CA PRO A 641 -13.99 2.66 -23.90
C PRO A 641 -14.53 1.27 -24.29
N ARG A 642 -14.96 1.05 -25.55
CA ARG A 642 -15.35 -0.28 -26.04
C ARG A 642 -14.15 -1.15 -26.33
N ASP A 643 -13.15 -0.61 -27.02
CA ASP A 643 -11.85 -1.24 -27.23
C ASP A 643 -11.22 -1.63 -25.87
N ALA A 644 -11.31 -0.76 -24.87
CA ALA A 644 -10.78 -1.03 -23.53
C ALA A 644 -11.49 -2.21 -22.85
N VAL A 645 -12.80 -2.40 -23.06
CA VAL A 645 -13.53 -3.56 -22.54
C VAL A 645 -13.10 -4.85 -23.26
N GLU A 646 -12.78 -4.79 -24.55
CA GLU A 646 -12.24 -5.95 -25.26
C GLU A 646 -10.84 -6.29 -24.79
N ILE A 647 -9.96 -5.29 -24.60
CA ILE A 647 -8.64 -5.50 -24.00
C ILE A 647 -8.77 -6.11 -22.60
N PHE A 648 -9.74 -5.66 -21.79
CA PHE A 648 -10.04 -6.24 -20.49
C PHE A 648 -10.39 -7.73 -20.57
N ILE A 649 -11.21 -8.13 -21.56
CA ILE A 649 -11.60 -9.52 -21.81
C ILE A 649 -10.40 -10.34 -22.32
N ASP A 650 -9.73 -9.86 -23.36
CA ASP A 650 -8.63 -10.55 -24.05
C ASP A 650 -7.44 -10.79 -23.12
N THR A 651 -7.14 -9.84 -22.23
CA THR A 651 -6.09 -9.98 -21.21
C THR A 651 -6.53 -10.80 -19.99
N GLN A 652 -7.79 -11.22 -19.93
CA GLN A 652 -8.35 -12.02 -18.84
C GLN A 652 -8.18 -11.36 -17.45
N CYS A 653 -8.30 -10.03 -17.38
CA CYS A 653 -8.26 -9.32 -16.10
C CYS A 653 -9.50 -9.68 -15.26
N LYS A 654 -9.32 -9.99 -13.97
CA LYS A 654 -10.45 -10.23 -13.04
C LYS A 654 -11.18 -8.95 -12.65
N ARG A 655 -10.41 -7.87 -12.54
CA ARG A 655 -10.85 -6.50 -12.26
C ARG A 655 -10.05 -5.54 -13.13
N ALA A 656 -10.59 -4.38 -13.45
CA ALA A 656 -9.85 -3.31 -14.10
C ALA A 656 -10.22 -1.93 -13.54
N LEU A 657 -9.29 -0.98 -13.67
CA LEU A 657 -9.49 0.42 -13.37
C LEU A 657 -9.11 1.29 -14.56
N ALA A 658 -9.92 2.30 -14.83
CA ALA A 658 -9.78 3.16 -15.98
C ALA A 658 -8.73 4.27 -15.80
N MET A 659 -7.94 4.52 -16.84
CA MET A 659 -6.88 5.53 -16.85
C MET A 659 -6.87 6.36 -18.15
N HIS A 660 -5.90 7.25 -18.33
CA HIS A 660 -5.69 8.11 -19.52
C HIS A 660 -6.78 9.18 -19.78
N TRP A 661 -7.74 9.34 -18.85
CA TRP A 661 -8.85 10.28 -18.99
C TRP A 661 -8.87 11.31 -17.84
N GLY A 662 -9.73 12.33 -17.94
CA GLY A 662 -10.07 13.17 -16.81
C GLY A 662 -8.94 14.05 -16.23
N THR A 663 -7.83 14.25 -16.96
CA THR A 663 -6.67 15.04 -16.47
C THR A 663 -6.23 16.13 -17.43
N TRP A 664 -5.88 15.77 -18.67
CA TRP A 664 -5.58 16.69 -19.76
C TRP A 664 -6.59 16.53 -20.90
N VAL A 665 -6.75 17.58 -21.72
CA VAL A 665 -7.53 17.51 -22.95
C VAL A 665 -6.56 17.15 -24.07
N LEU A 666 -6.51 15.87 -24.44
CA LEU A 666 -5.59 15.32 -25.45
C LEU A 666 -6.28 14.81 -26.72
N GLY A 667 -7.58 14.54 -26.65
CA GLY A 667 -8.44 14.23 -27.81
C GLY A 667 -9.59 15.22 -27.97
N ASP A 668 -10.46 14.93 -28.93
CA ASP A 668 -11.61 15.76 -29.28
C ASP A 668 -12.92 15.37 -28.57
N GLU A 669 -12.90 14.27 -27.82
CA GLU A 669 -14.04 13.82 -27.04
C GLU A 669 -14.39 14.80 -25.91
N ASP A 670 -15.63 14.75 -25.43
CA ASP A 670 -15.97 15.44 -24.19
C ASP A 670 -15.28 14.72 -23.03
N VAL A 671 -14.54 15.44 -22.17
CA VAL A 671 -13.77 14.86 -21.06
C VAL A 671 -14.59 14.05 -20.05
N ARG A 672 -15.91 14.19 -20.04
CA ARG A 672 -16.85 13.37 -19.23
C ARG A 672 -17.30 12.08 -19.88
N GLU A 673 -17.21 12.02 -21.19
CA GLU A 673 -17.77 10.96 -21.98
C GLU A 673 -17.12 9.59 -21.69
N PRO A 674 -15.80 9.49 -21.42
CA PRO A 674 -15.15 8.18 -21.24
C PRO A 674 -15.80 7.27 -20.17
N PRO A 675 -16.08 7.72 -18.93
CA PRO A 675 -16.76 6.88 -17.93
C PRO A 675 -18.15 6.41 -18.36
N GLN A 676 -18.93 7.28 -19.01
CA GLN A 676 -20.27 6.93 -19.47
C GLN A 676 -20.20 5.86 -20.56
N ARG A 677 -19.33 6.07 -21.55
CA ARG A 677 -19.11 5.13 -22.66
C ARG A 677 -18.55 3.80 -22.16
N LEU A 678 -17.74 3.79 -21.09
CA LEU A 678 -17.28 2.57 -20.45
C LEU A 678 -18.45 1.79 -19.85
N GLU A 679 -19.34 2.46 -19.10
CA GLU A 679 -20.53 1.82 -18.53
C GLU A 679 -21.44 1.22 -19.62
N GLU A 680 -21.63 1.95 -20.73
CA GLU A 680 -22.38 1.50 -21.91
C GLU A 680 -21.70 0.29 -22.58
N ALA A 681 -20.38 0.31 -22.73
CA ALA A 681 -19.60 -0.79 -23.30
C ALA A 681 -19.70 -2.08 -22.45
N LEU A 682 -19.59 -1.95 -21.13
CA LEU A 682 -19.77 -3.07 -20.21
C LEU A 682 -21.17 -3.66 -20.32
N ALA A 683 -22.19 -2.81 -20.35
CA ALA A 683 -23.58 -3.25 -20.52
C ALA A 683 -23.81 -3.95 -21.86
N PHE A 684 -23.22 -3.44 -22.94
CA PHE A 684 -23.28 -4.03 -24.28
C PHE A 684 -22.68 -5.44 -24.30
N LYS A 685 -21.57 -5.67 -23.57
CA LYS A 685 -20.92 -6.98 -23.43
C LYS A 685 -21.56 -7.89 -22.38
N GLY A 686 -22.64 -7.47 -21.74
CA GLY A 686 -23.30 -8.25 -20.68
C GLY A 686 -22.50 -8.36 -19.38
N LEU A 687 -21.51 -7.48 -19.18
CA LEU A 687 -20.70 -7.40 -17.97
C LEU A 687 -21.38 -6.51 -16.92
N ALA A 688 -21.09 -6.74 -15.65
CA ALA A 688 -21.59 -5.89 -14.59
C ALA A 688 -21.00 -4.46 -14.72
N ARG A 689 -21.88 -3.47 -14.68
CA ARG A 689 -21.55 -2.04 -14.84
C ARG A 689 -20.66 -1.47 -13.73
N LYS A 690 -20.53 -2.17 -12.61
CA LYS A 690 -19.72 -1.79 -11.44
C LYS A 690 -19.06 -3.02 -10.83
N GLY A 691 -17.92 -2.82 -10.21
CA GLY A 691 -17.16 -3.87 -9.54
C GLY A 691 -16.47 -4.83 -10.49
N VAL A 692 -16.29 -4.49 -11.77
CA VAL A 692 -15.59 -5.31 -12.77
C VAL A 692 -14.52 -4.49 -13.48
N PHE A 693 -14.92 -3.47 -14.23
CA PHE A 693 -14.02 -2.47 -14.79
C PHE A 693 -14.53 -1.09 -14.37
N ASP A 694 -13.92 -0.55 -13.32
CA ASP A 694 -14.43 0.63 -12.63
C ASP A 694 -13.66 1.90 -13.00
N VAL A 695 -14.31 3.02 -12.74
CA VAL A 695 -13.72 4.36 -12.79
C VAL A 695 -13.57 4.85 -11.35
N CYS A 696 -12.36 5.25 -10.98
CA CYS A 696 -12.07 5.78 -9.65
C CYS A 696 -11.95 7.31 -9.65
N GLY A 697 -12.15 7.91 -8.49
CA GLY A 697 -11.83 9.30 -8.20
C GLY A 697 -10.32 9.55 -8.13
N LEU A 698 -9.93 10.80 -8.32
CA LEU A 698 -8.55 11.26 -8.20
C LEU A 698 -8.11 11.12 -6.72
N GLY A 699 -7.03 10.38 -6.49
CA GLY A 699 -6.54 10.00 -5.16
C GLY A 699 -7.38 8.92 -4.46
N GLU A 700 -8.39 8.37 -5.13
CA GLU A 700 -9.17 7.26 -4.59
C GLU A 700 -8.32 5.99 -4.50
N VAL A 701 -8.41 5.30 -3.36
CA VAL A 701 -7.74 4.02 -3.15
C VAL A 701 -8.75 2.89 -3.30
N ILE A 702 -8.60 2.11 -4.36
CA ILE A 702 -9.42 0.92 -4.60
C ILE A 702 -8.67 -0.31 -4.09
N ARG A 703 -9.39 -1.16 -3.35
CA ARG A 703 -8.88 -2.43 -2.81
C ARG A 703 -9.38 -3.60 -3.65
N ILE A 704 -8.47 -4.37 -4.22
CA ILE A 704 -8.75 -5.52 -5.07
C ILE A 704 -8.37 -6.80 -4.31
N PRO A 705 -9.34 -7.58 -3.79
CA PRO A 705 -9.04 -8.84 -3.12
C PRO A 705 -8.45 -9.86 -4.11
N LEU A 706 -7.50 -10.67 -3.63
CA LEU A 706 -6.85 -11.74 -4.42
C LEU A 706 -7.72 -12.98 -4.64
#